data_AF-A9V2J4-F1
#
_entry.id   AF-A9V2J4-F1
#
_cell.length_a   1.000
_cell.length_b   1.000
_cell.length_c   1.000
_cell.angle_alpha   90.00
_cell.angle_beta   90.00
_cell.angle_gamma   90.00
#
_symmetry.space_group_name_H-M   'P 1'
#
loop_
_entity.id
_entity.type
_entity.pdbx_description
1 polymer ?
#
loop_
_entity_poly.entity_id
_entity_poly.type
_entity_poly.pdbx_seq_one_letter_code
_entity_poly.pdbx_strand_id
1 'polypeptide(L)'
;MYRATRRLATAATATTNPSELLSDLTVHAKYARYVPELRRRETWHELVARNEALHTERFPELRDDIRRAYQHVYAKRVLPSMRSLQFAGPALETNNTRMFNCSFAPLNHVDTFGELMFLLLSGCGAGYSVQAHHIAQLPRLLRPRTDAHRTFVIPDSIEGWAEGLRTLLETYLPASGQRQPSVRLDYSQIRPKGSPLRTAGGRAPGPDVLRSAFVAIEQRLTSLSDGQPLASIDAHDIMCHAATAVASGGIRRSALISLFSPGDEAMLSAKSGSWWESNSQRAMANNSVVLERERLSHGEFADLWTQIRASGSGEPGVYFTHDRDWGTNPCCEIALEPFQFCNLTEINASIVRTQADLDELAHTAAFIGTLQASSTDFHFLRPQWRAVTEAAALVGVSMTGIASGTVLNKDLARAARTAVAANQRAAAQIGIQSAARVTTVKPAGTTSLVLGTSSGVHAWHSPYYLRRVRVNKSEAIYYYLQATNPGLLEDDQMAPETTAVIAFPQKAPSNALLRSESALDLLHRVQKLHQHWILPGHAWGANTNNVSTTVSVKPHEWEAVGNWMWENRGAYNGLCVLPFDDHTYVQAPFEECDQATFERLLPQVKSLDFSQVVEDEDDTAFHMAPACAGQQCEIAP
;
A
#
# COMPACT_ATOMS: atom_id res chain seq x y z
N MET A 1 -5.05 30.74 38.28
CA MET A 1 -5.01 32.05 37.59
C MET A 1 -5.57 31.89 36.19
N TYR A 2 -6.89 31.78 36.13
CA TYR A 2 -7.69 31.65 34.92
C TYR A 2 -8.21 33.05 34.55
N ARG A 3 -7.92 33.52 33.34
CA ARG A 3 -8.71 34.43 32.46
C ARG A 3 -7.82 35.42 31.71
N ALA A 4 -8.30 35.71 30.50
CA ALA A 4 -7.98 36.83 29.61
C ALA A 4 -6.84 36.63 28.60
N THR A 5 -7.17 35.97 27.47
CA THR A 5 -7.15 36.68 26.17
C THR A 5 -8.05 35.98 25.13
N ARG A 6 -9.34 36.33 25.13
CA ARG A 6 -10.20 36.19 23.95
C ARG A 6 -9.86 37.35 23.02
N ARG A 7 -8.94 37.14 22.08
CA ARG A 7 -8.84 37.96 20.87
C ARG A 7 -9.64 37.25 19.78
N LEU A 8 -10.93 37.59 19.68
CA LEU A 8 -11.63 37.57 18.40
C LEU A 8 -11.00 38.69 17.56
N ALA A 9 -9.87 38.37 16.93
CA ALA A 9 -9.32 39.17 15.85
C ALA A 9 -9.77 38.48 14.56
N THR A 10 -10.50 39.24 13.75
CA THR A 10 -10.67 39.01 12.31
C THR A 10 -9.35 38.60 11.68
N ALA A 11 -9.13 37.29 11.54
CA ALA A 11 -8.11 36.78 10.66
C ALA A 11 -8.62 37.03 9.25
N ALA A 12 -8.05 38.02 8.56
CA ALA A 12 -8.01 37.98 7.11
C ALA A 12 -7.47 36.58 6.77
N THR A 13 -8.32 35.70 6.23
CA THR A 13 -7.95 34.34 5.86
C THR A 13 -6.88 34.43 4.79
N ALA A 14 -5.61 34.34 5.18
CA ALA A 14 -4.50 34.30 4.25
C ALA A 14 -4.75 33.13 3.29
N THR A 15 -4.67 33.41 1.99
CA THR A 15 -4.62 32.37 0.96
C THR A 15 -3.45 31.44 1.28
N THR A 16 -3.74 30.17 1.46
CA THR A 16 -2.73 29.14 1.72
C THR A 16 -2.38 28.44 0.43
N ASN A 17 -1.17 27.88 0.35
CA ASN A 17 -0.78 27.04 -0.77
C ASN A 17 -1.77 25.87 -0.89
N PRO A 18 -2.44 25.67 -2.04
CA PRO A 18 -3.40 24.56 -2.23
C PRO A 18 -2.82 23.18 -1.93
N SER A 19 -1.52 22.98 -2.20
CA SER A 19 -0.84 21.72 -1.89
C SER A 19 -0.64 21.53 -0.38
N GLU A 20 -0.49 22.61 0.41
CA GLU A 20 -0.42 22.52 1.87
C GLU A 20 -1.79 22.17 2.45
N LEU A 21 -2.87 22.79 1.98
CA LEU A 21 -4.21 22.46 2.46
C LEU A 21 -4.60 21.00 2.12
N LEU A 22 -4.29 20.55 0.90
CA LEU A 22 -4.48 19.16 0.49
C LEU A 22 -3.63 18.20 1.34
N SER A 23 -2.40 18.58 1.66
CA SER A 23 -1.50 17.82 2.55
C SER A 23 -2.12 17.67 3.93
N ASP A 24 -2.57 18.77 4.54
CA ASP A 24 -3.11 18.75 5.90
C ASP A 24 -4.45 18.02 5.98
N LEU A 25 -5.32 18.16 4.97
CA LEU A 25 -6.54 17.35 4.83
C LEU A 25 -6.20 15.86 4.74
N THR A 26 -5.20 15.51 3.93
CA THR A 26 -4.76 14.12 3.78
C THR A 26 -4.21 13.56 5.09
N VAL A 27 -3.39 14.33 5.81
CA VAL A 27 -2.85 13.94 7.12
C VAL A 27 -3.98 13.69 8.10
N HIS A 28 -4.91 14.64 8.22
CA HIS A 28 -6.06 14.55 9.11
C HIS A 28 -6.92 13.31 8.82
N ALA A 29 -7.29 13.10 7.56
CA ALA A 29 -8.22 12.05 7.17
C ALA A 29 -7.61 10.63 7.15
N LYS A 30 -6.29 10.49 6.98
CA LYS A 30 -5.66 9.18 6.75
C LYS A 30 -4.70 8.71 7.84
N TYR A 31 -4.08 9.61 8.59
CA TYR A 31 -2.98 9.25 9.50
C TYR A 31 -3.18 9.77 10.92
N ALA A 32 -3.83 10.92 11.10
CA ALA A 32 -4.06 11.50 12.41
C ALA A 32 -5.00 10.64 13.24
N ARG A 33 -4.54 10.25 14.44
CA ARG A 33 -5.32 9.47 15.38
C ARG A 33 -6.30 10.36 16.14
N TYR A 34 -7.49 9.86 16.42
CA TYR A 34 -8.42 10.52 17.33
C TYR A 34 -7.87 10.50 18.78
N VAL A 35 -7.92 11.65 19.45
CA VAL A 35 -7.50 11.84 20.84
C VAL A 35 -8.75 12.12 21.70
N PRO A 36 -9.28 11.11 22.41
CA PRO A 36 -10.56 11.22 23.13
C PRO A 36 -10.60 12.38 24.13
N GLU A 37 -9.51 12.65 24.83
CA GLU A 37 -9.42 13.71 25.83
C GLU A 37 -9.54 15.11 25.23
N LEU A 38 -9.18 15.26 23.95
CA LEU A 38 -9.20 16.52 23.22
C LEU A 38 -10.39 16.62 22.25
N ARG A 39 -11.11 15.51 22.01
CA ARG A 39 -12.23 15.41 21.05
C ARG A 39 -11.87 15.92 19.66
N ARG A 40 -10.65 15.63 19.21
CA ARG A 40 -10.13 15.97 17.89
C ARG A 40 -9.08 14.96 17.47
N ARG A 41 -8.64 15.06 16.22
CA ARG A 41 -7.47 14.31 15.74
C ARG A 41 -6.16 15.02 16.06
N GLU A 42 -5.09 14.24 16.06
CA GLU A 42 -3.72 14.75 16.15
C GLU A 42 -3.40 15.75 15.02
N THR A 43 -2.59 16.74 15.36
CA THR A 43 -1.89 17.56 14.37
C THR A 43 -0.70 16.80 13.79
N TRP A 44 -0.14 17.28 12.67
CA TRP A 44 1.11 16.72 12.11
C TRP A 44 2.23 16.65 13.16
N HIS A 45 2.38 17.70 13.97
CA HIS A 45 3.42 17.77 14.98
C HIS A 45 3.21 16.72 16.10
N GLU A 46 1.98 16.54 16.57
CA GLU A 46 1.66 15.53 17.60
C GLU A 46 1.87 14.11 17.08
N LEU A 47 1.43 13.85 15.84
CA LEU A 47 1.61 12.56 15.17
C LEU A 47 3.10 12.22 15.00
N VAL A 48 3.93 13.18 14.57
CA VAL A 48 5.38 12.97 14.43
C VAL A 48 6.06 12.82 15.79
N ALA A 49 5.64 13.59 16.79
CA ALA A 49 6.18 13.49 18.15
C ALA A 49 5.91 12.11 18.77
N ARG A 50 4.72 11.55 18.57
CA ARG A 50 4.38 10.18 19.01
C ARG A 50 5.25 9.14 18.34
N ASN A 51 5.55 9.30 17.06
CA ASN A 51 6.44 8.39 16.33
C ASN A 51 7.91 8.52 16.76
N GLU A 52 8.38 9.74 17.00
CA GLU A 52 9.71 9.99 17.57
C GLU A 52 9.86 9.34 18.96
N ALA A 53 8.85 9.48 19.81
CA ALA A 53 8.82 8.91 21.16
C ALA A 53 9.02 7.39 21.12
N LEU A 54 8.28 6.68 20.26
CA LEU A 54 8.43 5.23 20.06
C LEU A 54 9.89 4.82 19.82
N HIS A 55 10.60 5.52 18.94
CA HIS A 55 11.98 5.18 18.62
C HIS A 55 12.97 5.61 19.72
N THR A 56 12.77 6.78 20.34
CA THR A 56 13.67 7.26 21.41
C THR A 56 13.51 6.49 22.71
N GLU A 57 12.34 5.93 22.99
CA GLU A 57 12.11 5.02 24.12
C GLU A 57 12.75 3.66 23.86
N ARG A 58 12.64 3.14 22.63
CA ARG A 58 13.26 1.88 22.24
C ARG A 58 14.78 1.93 22.16
N PHE A 59 15.33 3.07 21.73
CA PHE A 59 16.76 3.28 21.51
C PHE A 59 17.26 4.55 22.25
N PRO A 60 17.31 4.53 23.60
CA PRO A 60 17.66 5.71 24.38
C PRO A 60 19.07 6.24 24.08
N GLU A 61 20.02 5.36 23.76
CA GLU A 61 21.40 5.71 23.38
C GLU A 61 21.49 6.49 22.06
N LEU A 62 20.47 6.39 21.19
CA LEU A 62 20.40 7.10 19.91
C LEU A 62 19.46 8.31 19.94
N ARG A 63 19.00 8.73 21.13
CA ARG A 63 17.98 9.78 21.29
C ARG A 63 18.30 11.06 20.51
N ASP A 64 19.55 11.52 20.56
CA ASP A 64 19.94 12.76 19.87
C ASP A 64 20.04 12.58 18.35
N ASP A 65 20.48 11.41 17.88
CA ASP A 65 20.47 11.06 16.45
C ASP A 65 19.03 11.00 15.92
N ILE A 66 18.13 10.38 16.69
CA ILE A 66 16.70 10.28 16.37
C ILE A 66 16.08 11.67 16.31
N ARG A 67 16.27 12.52 17.32
CA ARG A 67 15.76 13.90 17.34
C ARG A 67 16.22 14.71 16.14
N ARG A 68 17.50 14.58 15.74
CA ARG A 68 18.05 15.23 14.55
C ARG A 68 17.39 14.72 13.28
N ALA A 69 17.26 13.39 13.13
CA ALA A 69 16.59 12.78 11.99
C ALA A 69 15.12 13.23 11.89
N TYR A 70 14.42 13.31 13.02
CA TYR A 70 13.01 13.70 13.07
C TYR A 70 12.76 15.17 12.77
N GLN A 71 13.76 16.06 12.84
CA GLN A 71 13.61 17.43 12.29
C GLN A 71 13.26 17.42 10.80
N HIS A 72 13.81 16.47 10.03
CA HIS A 72 13.45 16.29 8.62
C HIS A 72 12.04 15.74 8.45
N VAL A 73 11.54 14.97 9.43
CA VAL A 73 10.16 14.45 9.42
C VAL A 73 9.17 15.58 9.73
N TYR A 74 9.41 16.36 10.78
CA TYR A 74 8.60 17.55 11.08
C TYR A 74 8.50 18.49 9.87
N ALA A 75 9.62 18.70 9.18
CA ALA A 75 9.70 19.55 7.99
C ALA A 75 9.19 18.88 6.69
N LYS A 76 8.62 17.66 6.74
CA LYS A 76 8.14 16.90 5.56
C LYS A 76 9.23 16.74 4.47
N ARG A 77 10.51 16.65 4.86
CA ARG A 77 11.66 16.41 3.96
C ARG A 77 11.92 14.91 3.78
N VAL A 78 11.77 14.15 4.86
CA VAL A 78 11.75 12.69 4.88
C VAL A 78 10.47 12.25 5.57
N LEU A 79 9.87 11.15 5.13
CA LEU A 79 8.81 10.49 5.87
C LEU A 79 9.26 9.10 6.32
N PRO A 80 8.99 8.70 7.57
CA PRO A 80 9.06 7.29 7.97
C PRO A 80 8.03 6.47 7.18
N SER A 81 7.94 5.18 7.47
CA SER A 81 6.80 4.39 7.03
C SER A 81 5.52 5.08 7.52
N MET A 82 4.57 5.32 6.62
CA MET A 82 3.32 5.95 7.03
C MET A 82 2.55 5.07 8.02
N ARG A 83 2.85 3.77 8.08
CA ARG A 83 2.32 2.85 9.09
C ARG A 83 2.98 3.06 10.45
N SER A 84 4.27 3.35 10.48
CA SER A 84 4.98 3.78 11.69
C SER A 84 4.29 4.99 12.32
N LEU A 85 3.98 6.03 11.52
CA LEU A 85 3.23 7.20 11.99
C LEU A 85 1.80 6.85 12.45
N GLN A 86 1.10 6.02 11.67
CA GLN A 86 -0.28 5.66 11.95
C GLN A 86 -0.43 4.83 13.24
N PHE A 87 0.47 3.87 13.52
CA PHE A 87 0.33 2.92 14.64
C PHE A 87 1.31 3.13 15.81
N ALA A 88 2.20 4.12 15.78
CA ALA A 88 3.10 4.39 16.90
C ALA A 88 2.40 4.44 18.26
N GLY A 89 3.00 3.76 19.24
CA GLY A 89 2.44 3.51 20.58
C GLY A 89 1.83 2.10 20.71
N PRO A 90 0.76 1.93 21.51
CA PRO A 90 0.27 0.62 21.94
C PRO A 90 -0.06 -0.37 20.82
N ALA A 91 -0.47 0.12 19.64
CA ALA A 91 -0.79 -0.75 18.50
C ALA A 91 0.45 -1.46 17.96
N LEU A 92 1.58 -0.77 17.83
CA LEU A 92 2.86 -1.37 17.43
C LEU A 92 3.50 -2.20 18.54
N GLU A 93 3.39 -1.76 19.79
CA GLU A 93 3.89 -2.52 20.95
C GLU A 93 3.20 -3.89 21.08
N THR A 94 1.91 -3.97 20.75
CA THR A 94 1.15 -5.23 20.79
C THR A 94 1.35 -6.09 19.54
N ASN A 95 1.60 -5.47 18.38
CA ASN A 95 1.70 -6.18 17.11
C ASN A 95 2.66 -5.47 16.15
N ASN A 96 3.91 -5.96 16.09
CA ASN A 96 4.95 -5.38 15.26
C ASN A 96 4.68 -5.49 13.75
N THR A 97 3.80 -6.39 13.29
CA THR A 97 3.46 -6.49 11.86
C THR A 97 2.83 -5.19 11.33
N ARG A 98 2.23 -4.38 12.21
CA ARG A 98 1.70 -3.05 11.86
C ARG A 98 2.79 -2.06 11.46
N MET A 99 4.07 -2.32 11.75
CA MET A 99 5.19 -1.46 11.33
C MET A 99 5.36 -1.48 9.80
N PHE A 100 5.05 -2.63 9.21
CA PHE A 100 5.31 -2.94 7.82
C PHE A 100 4.07 -2.71 6.97
N ASN A 101 4.29 -2.19 5.76
CA ASN A 101 3.19 -1.86 4.85
C ASN A 101 2.62 -3.09 4.16
N CYS A 102 3.51 -4.02 3.81
CA CYS A 102 3.21 -5.18 3.00
C CYS A 102 4.14 -6.37 3.30
N SER A 103 3.75 -7.55 2.85
CA SER A 103 4.45 -8.81 3.01
C SER A 103 4.33 -9.70 1.77
N PHE A 104 5.02 -10.85 1.76
CA PHE A 104 4.85 -11.89 0.75
C PHE A 104 4.93 -13.31 1.34
N ALA A 105 4.07 -14.23 0.88
CA ALA A 105 4.20 -15.66 1.17
C ALA A 105 3.60 -16.58 0.09
N PRO A 106 4.22 -17.73 -0.21
CA PRO A 106 3.62 -18.73 -1.09
C PRO A 106 2.47 -19.49 -0.40
N LEU A 107 1.38 -19.76 -1.11
CA LEU A 107 0.26 -20.57 -0.61
C LEU A 107 0.59 -22.07 -0.67
N ASN A 108 1.64 -22.48 0.05
CA ASN A 108 2.15 -23.86 0.10
C ASN A 108 1.75 -24.62 1.37
N HIS A 109 1.09 -23.97 2.32
CA HIS A 109 0.59 -24.57 3.55
C HIS A 109 -0.73 -23.92 3.96
N VAL A 110 -1.62 -24.66 4.63
CA VAL A 110 -2.94 -24.15 5.07
C VAL A 110 -2.80 -22.96 6.02
N ASP A 111 -1.83 -23.01 6.94
CA ASP A 111 -1.52 -21.89 7.84
C ASP A 111 -1.29 -20.57 7.10
N THR A 112 -0.71 -20.59 5.90
CA THR A 112 -0.39 -19.38 5.16
C THR A 112 -1.65 -18.56 4.86
N PHE A 113 -2.80 -19.19 4.62
CA PHE A 113 -4.06 -18.47 4.41
C PHE A 113 -4.49 -17.68 5.65
N GLY A 114 -4.39 -18.29 6.83
CA GLY A 114 -4.66 -17.63 8.11
C GLY A 114 -3.66 -16.52 8.40
N GLU A 115 -2.37 -16.76 8.18
CA GLU A 115 -1.30 -15.75 8.33
C GLU A 115 -1.55 -14.53 7.45
N LEU A 116 -1.85 -14.71 6.17
CA LEU A 116 -2.14 -13.60 5.27
C LEU A 116 -3.41 -12.85 5.67
N MET A 117 -4.45 -13.55 6.12
CA MET A 117 -5.65 -12.89 6.67
C MET A 117 -5.32 -12.05 7.90
N PHE A 118 -4.52 -12.56 8.83
CA PHE A 118 -4.03 -11.81 10.00
C PHE A 118 -3.23 -10.56 9.61
N LEU A 119 -2.36 -10.67 8.59
CA LEU A 119 -1.58 -9.55 8.08
C LEU A 119 -2.48 -8.48 7.46
N LEU A 120 -3.46 -8.88 6.65
CA LEU A 120 -4.45 -7.97 6.10
C LEU A 120 -5.24 -7.25 7.19
N LEU A 121 -5.69 -7.96 8.24
CA LEU A 121 -6.38 -7.37 9.41
C LEU A 121 -5.47 -6.44 10.24
N SER A 122 -4.16 -6.67 10.20
CA SER A 122 -3.15 -5.78 10.78
C SER A 122 -2.87 -4.56 9.88
N GLY A 123 -3.52 -4.49 8.72
CA GLY A 123 -3.38 -3.44 7.70
C GLY A 123 -2.08 -3.53 6.89
N CYS A 124 -1.44 -4.70 6.90
CA CYS A 124 -0.31 -5.07 6.04
C CYS A 124 -0.86 -5.71 4.75
N GLY A 125 -0.54 -5.16 3.59
CA GLY A 125 -0.87 -5.78 2.30
C GLY A 125 -0.11 -7.10 2.10
N ALA A 126 -0.57 -7.98 1.22
CA ALA A 126 0.07 -9.28 1.02
C ALA A 126 0.21 -9.63 -0.46
N GLY A 127 1.45 -9.86 -0.88
CA GLY A 127 1.69 -10.68 -2.07
C GLY A 127 1.58 -12.14 -1.71
N TYR A 128 1.03 -12.94 -2.61
CA TYR A 128 1.02 -14.38 -2.43
C TYR A 128 1.23 -15.10 -3.74
N SER A 129 1.79 -16.31 -3.65
CA SER A 129 2.01 -17.13 -4.83
C SER A 129 1.05 -18.30 -4.90
N VAL A 130 0.38 -18.41 -6.05
CA VAL A 130 -0.41 -19.57 -6.50
C VAL A 130 0.29 -20.32 -7.64
N GLN A 131 1.62 -20.14 -7.77
CA GLN A 131 2.41 -20.91 -8.74
C GLN A 131 2.24 -22.41 -8.50
N ALA A 132 2.26 -23.19 -9.59
CA ALA A 132 1.90 -24.61 -9.57
C ALA A 132 2.71 -25.42 -8.55
N HIS A 133 4.01 -25.15 -8.41
CA HIS A 133 4.89 -25.86 -7.48
C HIS A 133 4.65 -25.49 -6.00
N HIS A 134 4.06 -24.33 -5.72
CA HIS A 134 3.61 -23.95 -4.37
C HIS A 134 2.29 -24.65 -4.04
N ILE A 135 1.30 -24.57 -4.92
CA ILE A 135 -0.02 -25.16 -4.69
C ILE A 135 0.04 -26.69 -4.62
N ALA A 136 0.96 -27.33 -5.35
CA ALA A 136 1.18 -28.77 -5.30
C ALA A 136 1.60 -29.30 -3.91
N GLN A 137 2.05 -28.42 -3.00
CA GLN A 137 2.41 -28.78 -1.62
C GLN A 137 1.19 -28.80 -0.69
N LEU A 138 0.06 -28.23 -1.09
CA LEU A 138 -1.16 -28.26 -0.29
C LEU A 138 -1.74 -29.68 -0.23
N PRO A 139 -2.36 -30.07 0.91
CA PRO A 139 -3.08 -31.32 1.00
C PRO A 139 -4.19 -31.41 -0.05
N ARG A 140 -4.56 -32.65 -0.40
CA ARG A 140 -5.73 -32.90 -1.25
C ARG A 140 -7.00 -32.52 -0.50
N LEU A 141 -7.99 -32.04 -1.25
CA LEU A 141 -9.31 -31.76 -0.71
C LEU A 141 -9.98 -33.06 -0.27
N LEU A 142 -10.42 -33.14 0.98
CA LEU A 142 -11.18 -34.23 1.54
C LEU A 142 -12.46 -33.69 2.15
N ARG A 143 -13.61 -34.16 1.66
CA ARG A 143 -14.91 -33.79 2.23
C ARG A 143 -14.96 -34.18 3.71
N PRO A 144 -15.41 -33.27 4.59
CA PRO A 144 -15.52 -33.55 6.02
C PRO A 144 -16.50 -34.71 6.26
N ARG A 145 -16.31 -35.41 7.37
CA ARG A 145 -17.27 -36.42 7.81
C ARG A 145 -18.52 -35.74 8.37
N THR A 146 -19.68 -36.29 8.04
CA THR A 146 -21.00 -35.77 8.45
C THR A 146 -21.55 -36.46 9.70
N ASP A 147 -20.89 -37.53 10.16
CA ASP A 147 -21.26 -38.31 11.34
C ASP A 147 -20.88 -37.63 12.67
N ALA A 148 -19.99 -36.64 12.62
CA ALA A 148 -19.57 -35.82 13.75
C ALA A 148 -19.33 -34.36 13.33
N HIS A 149 -19.56 -33.45 14.28
CA HIS A 149 -19.20 -32.04 14.12
C HIS A 149 -18.42 -31.54 15.33
N ARG A 150 -17.48 -30.63 15.08
CA ARG A 150 -16.75 -29.87 16.09
C ARG A 150 -17.21 -28.42 16.04
N THR A 151 -17.38 -27.78 17.19
CA THR A 151 -17.63 -26.33 17.24
C THR A 151 -16.34 -25.59 17.53
N PHE A 152 -16.02 -24.58 16.71
CA PHE A 152 -14.94 -23.65 16.97
C PHE A 152 -15.54 -22.27 17.25
N VAL A 153 -15.39 -21.79 18.48
CA VAL A 153 -15.85 -20.46 18.88
C VAL A 153 -14.75 -19.46 18.53
N ILE A 154 -15.04 -18.55 17.61
CA ILE A 154 -14.07 -17.56 17.11
C ILE A 154 -13.87 -16.49 18.17
N PRO A 155 -12.66 -16.34 18.75
CA PRO A 155 -12.37 -15.28 19.70
C PRO A 155 -12.48 -13.88 19.05
N ASP A 156 -12.84 -12.87 19.85
CA ASP A 156 -12.99 -11.48 19.42
C ASP A 156 -11.64 -10.75 19.22
N SER A 157 -10.84 -11.25 18.28
CA SER A 157 -9.49 -10.79 17.95
C SER A 157 -9.16 -11.08 16.49
N ILE A 158 -8.18 -10.37 15.93
CA ILE A 158 -7.76 -10.61 14.54
C ILE A 158 -7.09 -11.98 14.38
N GLU A 159 -6.44 -12.47 15.43
CA GLU A 159 -5.87 -13.81 15.56
C GLU A 159 -6.99 -14.85 15.54
N GLY A 160 -8.07 -14.61 16.29
CA GLY A 160 -9.25 -15.47 16.30
C GLY A 160 -9.90 -15.58 14.92
N TRP A 161 -10.02 -14.47 14.20
CA TRP A 161 -10.54 -14.45 12.83
C TRP A 161 -9.68 -15.29 11.88
N ALA A 162 -8.36 -15.09 11.92
CA ALA A 162 -7.41 -15.87 11.13
C ALA A 162 -7.40 -17.37 11.48
N GLU A 163 -7.52 -17.69 12.76
CA GLU A 163 -7.63 -19.07 13.27
C GLU A 163 -8.94 -19.74 12.83
N GLY A 164 -10.04 -18.99 12.75
CA GLY A 164 -11.30 -19.47 12.18
C GLY A 164 -11.15 -19.90 10.71
N LEU A 165 -10.40 -19.12 9.91
CA LEU A 165 -10.09 -19.48 8.52
C LEU A 165 -9.23 -20.74 8.47
N ARG A 166 -8.16 -20.80 9.28
CA ARG A 166 -7.30 -21.98 9.37
C ARG A 166 -8.11 -23.22 9.72
N THR A 167 -8.97 -23.14 10.73
CA THR A 167 -9.82 -24.25 11.17
C THR A 167 -10.76 -24.73 10.05
N LEU A 168 -11.40 -23.80 9.32
CA LEU A 168 -12.24 -24.15 8.17
C LEU A 168 -11.44 -24.89 7.11
N LEU A 169 -10.28 -24.34 6.72
CA LEU A 169 -9.45 -24.93 5.67
C LEU A 169 -8.87 -26.28 6.07
N GLU A 170 -8.39 -26.46 7.31
CA GLU A 170 -7.87 -27.73 7.82
C GLU A 170 -8.92 -28.85 7.82
N THR A 171 -10.21 -28.48 7.90
CA THR A 171 -11.31 -29.44 7.84
C THR A 171 -11.42 -30.06 6.44
N TYR A 172 -11.13 -29.28 5.39
CA TYR A 172 -11.18 -29.69 3.99
C TYR A 172 -9.83 -30.08 3.40
N LEU A 173 -8.72 -29.57 3.94
CA LEU A 173 -7.35 -29.77 3.47
C LEU A 173 -6.48 -30.29 4.63
N PRO A 174 -6.81 -31.45 5.22
CA PRO A 174 -6.13 -31.93 6.41
C PRO A 174 -4.71 -32.37 6.09
N ALA A 175 -3.72 -31.81 6.77
CA ALA A 175 -2.31 -32.22 6.65
C ALA A 175 -2.08 -33.71 6.98
N SER A 176 -2.96 -34.31 7.79
CA SER A 176 -2.92 -35.75 8.12
C SER A 176 -3.33 -36.66 6.96
N GLY A 177 -3.95 -36.13 5.90
CA GLY A 177 -4.56 -36.92 4.82
C GLY A 177 -5.79 -37.72 5.27
N GLN A 178 -6.30 -37.48 6.48
CA GLN A 178 -7.49 -38.15 7.02
C GLN A 178 -8.66 -37.17 7.12
N ARG A 179 -9.86 -37.64 6.74
CA ARG A 179 -11.09 -36.84 6.83
C ARG A 179 -11.34 -36.36 8.25
N GLN A 180 -11.58 -35.07 8.39
CA GLN A 180 -11.91 -34.44 9.67
C GLN A 180 -13.43 -34.44 9.90
N PRO A 181 -13.92 -34.43 11.16
CA PRO A 181 -15.30 -34.06 11.45
C PRO A 181 -15.63 -32.69 10.85
N SER A 182 -16.86 -32.46 10.39
CA SER A 182 -17.30 -31.12 9.97
C SER A 182 -17.11 -30.08 11.08
N VAL A 183 -16.91 -28.81 10.72
CA VAL A 183 -16.74 -27.72 11.69
C VAL A 183 -17.93 -26.77 11.64
N ARG A 184 -18.46 -26.43 12.82
CA ARG A 184 -19.39 -25.32 13.01
C ARG A 184 -18.63 -24.13 13.62
N LEU A 185 -18.51 -23.07 12.85
CA LEU A 185 -17.92 -21.81 13.32
C LEU A 185 -18.97 -21.02 14.11
N ASP A 186 -18.66 -20.73 15.37
CA ASP A 186 -19.49 -19.91 16.24
C ASP A 186 -18.90 -18.49 16.36
N TYR A 187 -19.70 -17.51 15.93
CA TYR A 187 -19.36 -16.08 15.87
C TYR A 187 -19.81 -15.31 17.12
N SER A 188 -20.39 -15.98 18.12
CA SER A 188 -21.06 -15.37 19.28
C SER A 188 -20.19 -14.45 20.13
N GLN A 189 -18.87 -14.66 20.13
CA GLN A 189 -17.95 -13.80 20.89
C GLN A 189 -17.55 -12.53 20.14
N ILE A 190 -17.70 -12.47 18.82
CA ILE A 190 -17.26 -11.33 18.02
C ILE A 190 -18.15 -10.11 18.32
N ARG A 191 -17.51 -8.98 18.63
CA ARG A 191 -18.21 -7.73 18.97
C ARG A 191 -19.13 -7.26 17.83
N PRO A 192 -20.24 -6.58 18.14
CA PRO A 192 -21.16 -6.08 17.12
C PRO A 192 -20.55 -4.94 16.28
N LYS A 193 -21.11 -4.74 15.09
CA LYS A 193 -20.75 -3.63 14.19
C LYS A 193 -20.86 -2.29 14.91
N GLY A 194 -19.88 -1.42 14.69
CA GLY A 194 -19.84 -0.08 15.30
C GLY A 194 -19.12 -0.03 16.67
N SER A 195 -18.75 -1.17 17.24
CA SER A 195 -17.99 -1.24 18.50
C SER A 195 -16.59 -0.61 18.34
N PRO A 196 -16.08 0.12 19.34
CA PRO A 196 -14.78 0.81 19.23
C PRO A 196 -13.59 -0.16 19.18
N LEU A 197 -12.58 0.16 18.37
CA LEU A 197 -11.31 -0.56 18.28
C LEU A 197 -10.22 0.19 19.07
N ARG A 198 -10.02 -0.22 20.33
CA ARG A 198 -9.18 0.51 21.31
C ARG A 198 -7.73 0.76 20.88
N THR A 199 -7.09 -0.23 20.25
CA THR A 199 -5.66 -0.16 19.92
C THR A 199 -5.43 0.43 18.53
N ALA A 200 -6.16 -0.05 17.52
CA ALA A 200 -5.96 0.34 16.13
C ALA A 200 -6.68 1.64 15.70
N GLY A 201 -7.67 2.09 16.48
CA GLY A 201 -8.57 3.19 16.09
C GLY A 201 -9.72 2.72 15.18
N GLY A 202 -10.79 3.50 15.12
CA GLY A 202 -11.99 3.25 14.32
C GLY A 202 -13.01 2.28 14.93
N ARG A 203 -13.91 1.79 14.10
CA ARG A 203 -15.06 0.94 14.50
C ARG A 203 -15.01 -0.46 13.89
N ALA A 204 -15.47 -1.44 14.65
CA ALA A 204 -15.52 -2.84 14.25
C ALA A 204 -16.58 -3.09 13.15
N PRO A 205 -16.31 -3.98 12.19
CA PRO A 205 -17.26 -4.33 11.12
C PRO A 205 -18.43 -5.21 11.59
N GLY A 206 -18.30 -5.87 12.73
CA GLY A 206 -19.21 -6.92 13.18
C GLY A 206 -18.91 -8.30 12.58
N PRO A 207 -19.62 -9.35 13.02
CA PRO A 207 -19.35 -10.74 12.62
C PRO A 207 -19.80 -11.10 11.21
N ASP A 208 -20.77 -10.38 10.64
CA ASP A 208 -21.43 -10.81 9.40
C ASP A 208 -20.49 -10.79 8.19
N VAL A 209 -19.54 -9.85 8.14
CA VAL A 209 -18.56 -9.77 7.05
C VAL A 209 -17.63 -10.99 7.03
N LEU A 210 -17.24 -11.47 8.21
CA LEU A 210 -16.43 -12.68 8.37
C LEU A 210 -17.25 -13.91 7.98
N ARG A 211 -18.50 -13.97 8.46
CA ARG A 211 -19.43 -15.07 8.17
C ARG A 211 -19.66 -15.20 6.66
N SER A 212 -19.94 -14.11 5.96
CA SER A 212 -20.14 -14.12 4.50
C SER A 212 -18.91 -14.61 3.75
N ALA A 213 -17.71 -14.18 4.14
CA ALA A 213 -16.46 -14.66 3.54
C ALA A 213 -16.26 -16.16 3.76
N PHE A 214 -16.46 -16.67 4.98
CA PHE A 214 -16.28 -18.09 5.30
C PHE A 214 -17.31 -18.98 4.62
N VAL A 215 -18.58 -18.53 4.51
CA VAL A 215 -19.60 -19.24 3.73
C VAL A 215 -19.20 -19.32 2.26
N ALA A 216 -18.70 -18.24 1.65
CA ALA A 216 -18.25 -18.27 0.26
C ALA A 216 -17.06 -19.22 0.06
N ILE A 217 -16.11 -19.24 1.00
CA ILE A 217 -14.97 -20.18 0.99
C ILE A 217 -15.46 -21.62 1.10
N GLU A 218 -16.36 -21.92 2.02
CA GLU A 218 -16.93 -23.27 2.20
C GLU A 218 -17.71 -23.72 0.97
N GLN A 219 -18.48 -22.82 0.34
CA GLN A 219 -19.16 -23.08 -0.92
C GLN A 219 -18.17 -23.41 -2.04
N ARG A 220 -17.07 -22.64 -2.14
CA ARG A 220 -16.00 -22.91 -3.10
C ARG A 220 -15.41 -24.30 -2.88
N LEU A 221 -15.02 -24.63 -1.66
CA LEU A 221 -14.47 -25.95 -1.30
C LEU A 221 -15.46 -27.09 -1.57
N THR A 222 -16.75 -26.88 -1.30
CA THR A 222 -17.79 -27.92 -1.49
C THR A 222 -18.12 -28.14 -2.98
N SER A 223 -17.93 -27.11 -3.83
CA SER A 223 -18.08 -27.23 -5.28
C SER A 223 -17.02 -28.12 -5.94
N LEU A 224 -15.91 -28.36 -5.24
CA LEU A 224 -14.79 -29.15 -5.73
C LEU A 224 -15.03 -30.66 -5.52
N SER A 225 -14.41 -31.47 -6.39
CA SER A 225 -14.46 -32.93 -6.32
C SER A 225 -13.64 -33.44 -5.15
N ASP A 226 -14.16 -34.43 -4.45
CA ASP A 226 -13.48 -35.06 -3.31
C ASP A 226 -12.20 -35.78 -3.76
N GLY A 227 -11.10 -35.60 -3.03
CA GLY A 227 -9.77 -36.15 -3.33
C GLY A 227 -8.91 -35.35 -4.31
N GLN A 228 -9.45 -34.28 -4.92
CA GLN A 228 -8.70 -33.49 -5.89
C GLN A 228 -7.73 -32.49 -5.23
N PRO A 229 -6.55 -32.21 -5.81
CA PRO A 229 -5.73 -31.09 -5.38
C PRO A 229 -6.43 -29.76 -5.73
N LEU A 230 -6.16 -28.70 -4.97
CA LEU A 230 -6.60 -27.37 -5.38
C LEU A 230 -5.88 -26.95 -6.67
N ALA A 231 -6.62 -26.35 -7.59
CA ALA A 231 -6.00 -25.57 -8.66
C ALA A 231 -5.56 -24.20 -8.14
N SER A 232 -4.68 -23.52 -8.88
CA SER A 232 -4.22 -22.16 -8.60
C SER A 232 -5.39 -21.17 -8.43
N ILE A 233 -6.39 -21.26 -9.31
CA ILE A 233 -7.59 -20.42 -9.26
C ILE A 233 -8.45 -20.68 -8.02
N ASP A 234 -8.47 -21.92 -7.50
CA ASP A 234 -9.20 -22.25 -6.27
C ASP A 234 -8.54 -21.58 -5.06
N ALA A 235 -7.21 -21.69 -4.95
CA ALA A 235 -6.44 -21.04 -3.89
C ALA A 235 -6.52 -19.51 -3.98
N HIS A 236 -6.49 -18.96 -5.20
CA HIS A 236 -6.70 -17.53 -5.45
C HIS A 236 -8.08 -17.06 -4.98
N ASP A 237 -9.15 -17.76 -5.36
CA ASP A 237 -10.52 -17.40 -4.96
C ASP A 237 -10.71 -17.48 -3.43
N ILE A 238 -10.15 -18.50 -2.77
CA ILE A 238 -10.18 -18.61 -1.29
C ILE A 238 -9.54 -17.38 -0.63
N MET A 239 -8.35 -16.99 -1.09
CA MET A 239 -7.64 -15.83 -0.52
C MET A 239 -8.39 -14.52 -0.81
N CYS A 240 -8.94 -14.37 -2.01
CA CYS A 240 -9.77 -13.23 -2.38
C CYS A 240 -11.03 -13.12 -1.52
N HIS A 241 -11.75 -14.23 -1.27
CA HIS A 241 -12.88 -14.24 -0.35
C HIS A 241 -12.47 -13.89 1.09
N ALA A 242 -11.36 -14.43 1.59
CA ALA A 242 -10.85 -14.08 2.92
C ALA A 242 -10.56 -12.56 3.04
N ALA A 243 -10.03 -11.97 1.98
CA ALA A 243 -9.76 -10.54 1.93
C ALA A 243 -11.02 -9.65 1.92
N THR A 244 -12.18 -10.15 1.48
CA THR A 244 -13.44 -9.38 1.55
C THR A 244 -13.89 -9.09 2.98
N ALA A 245 -13.59 -10.00 3.93
CA ALA A 245 -13.90 -9.80 5.35
C ALA A 245 -13.09 -8.63 5.95
N VAL A 246 -11.88 -8.39 5.44
CA VAL A 246 -10.97 -7.34 5.92
C VAL A 246 -11.35 -5.97 5.37
N ALA A 247 -11.76 -5.89 4.09
CA ALA A 247 -12.11 -4.63 3.43
C ALA A 247 -13.26 -3.88 4.13
N SER A 248 -14.14 -4.61 4.82
CA SER A 248 -15.24 -4.03 5.60
C SER A 248 -14.81 -3.59 7.00
N GLY A 249 -13.62 -3.99 7.47
CA GLY A 249 -13.10 -3.89 8.84
C GLY A 249 -12.66 -2.51 9.30
N GLY A 250 -12.96 -1.47 8.54
CA GLY A 250 -12.74 -0.09 8.94
C GLY A 250 -11.29 0.40 8.86
N ILE A 251 -10.26 -0.45 8.96
CA ILE A 251 -8.81 -0.06 9.03
C ILE A 251 -8.17 0.23 7.66
N ARG A 252 -8.51 -0.52 6.59
CA ARG A 252 -7.96 -0.39 5.22
C ARG A 252 -8.72 -1.29 4.21
N ARG A 253 -8.74 -0.94 2.91
CA ARG A 253 -9.01 -1.92 1.83
C ARG A 253 -7.85 -2.94 1.77
N SER A 254 -8.15 -4.24 1.70
CA SER A 254 -7.12 -5.27 1.48
C SER A 254 -6.35 -4.98 0.19
N ALA A 255 -5.02 -5.10 0.25
CA ALA A 255 -4.16 -4.91 -0.91
C ALA A 255 -3.44 -6.24 -1.17
N LEU A 256 -3.77 -6.87 -2.29
CA LEU A 256 -3.22 -8.17 -2.66
C LEU A 256 -2.60 -8.15 -4.06
N ILE A 257 -1.53 -8.93 -4.23
CA ILE A 257 -1.04 -9.37 -5.55
C ILE A 257 -0.95 -10.90 -5.57
N SER A 258 -1.50 -11.52 -6.61
CA SER A 258 -1.47 -12.96 -6.82
C SER A 258 -0.44 -13.30 -7.91
N LEU A 259 0.64 -13.97 -7.51
CA LEU A 259 1.72 -14.40 -8.39
C LEU A 259 1.51 -15.83 -8.88
N PHE A 260 1.33 -16.00 -10.20
CA PHE A 260 0.99 -17.29 -10.80
C PHE A 260 2.02 -17.75 -11.86
N SER A 261 1.96 -19.02 -12.24
CA SER A 261 2.92 -19.65 -13.16
C SER A 261 2.66 -19.26 -14.63
N PRO A 262 3.70 -19.19 -15.48
CA PRO A 262 3.52 -19.08 -16.92
C PRO A 262 2.66 -20.24 -17.46
N GLY A 263 1.74 -19.93 -18.39
CA GLY A 263 0.85 -20.93 -19.01
C GLY A 263 -0.36 -21.35 -18.15
N ASP A 264 -0.58 -20.73 -16.99
CA ASP A 264 -1.79 -20.96 -16.20
C ASP A 264 -2.98 -20.18 -16.77
N GLU A 265 -3.68 -20.79 -17.73
CA GLU A 265 -4.82 -20.19 -18.43
C GLU A 265 -5.97 -19.77 -17.50
N ALA A 266 -6.17 -20.48 -16.39
CA ALA A 266 -7.22 -20.15 -15.43
C ALA A 266 -6.92 -18.84 -14.69
N MET A 267 -5.64 -18.62 -14.33
CA MET A 267 -5.19 -17.38 -13.72
C MET A 267 -5.08 -16.23 -14.73
N LEU A 268 -4.61 -16.50 -15.95
CA LEU A 268 -4.54 -15.52 -17.04
C LEU A 268 -5.92 -14.92 -17.36
N SER A 269 -6.95 -15.78 -17.43
CA SER A 269 -8.32 -15.38 -17.77
C SER A 269 -9.20 -15.05 -16.56
N ALA A 270 -8.65 -15.08 -15.34
CA ALA A 270 -9.40 -14.94 -14.08
C ALA A 270 -10.24 -13.64 -14.02
N LYS A 271 -9.78 -12.58 -14.69
CA LYS A 271 -10.41 -11.25 -14.75
C LYS A 271 -10.72 -10.82 -16.19
N SER A 272 -11.02 -11.78 -17.05
CA SER A 272 -11.52 -11.54 -18.41
C SER A 272 -13.06 -11.53 -18.46
N GLY A 273 -13.64 -10.79 -19.41
CA GLY A 273 -15.09 -10.66 -19.55
C GLY A 273 -15.77 -10.00 -18.35
N SER A 274 -17.06 -10.30 -18.10
CA SER A 274 -17.84 -9.75 -16.99
C SER A 274 -17.58 -10.44 -15.64
N TRP A 275 -16.31 -10.63 -15.27
CA TRP A 275 -15.92 -11.31 -14.03
C TRP A 275 -16.47 -10.62 -12.78
N TRP A 276 -16.72 -9.30 -12.81
CA TRP A 276 -17.28 -8.55 -11.69
C TRP A 276 -18.71 -8.97 -11.32
N GLU A 277 -19.44 -9.67 -12.19
CA GLU A 277 -20.79 -10.15 -11.91
C GLU A 277 -20.80 -11.50 -11.18
N SER A 278 -19.89 -12.40 -11.57
CA SER A 278 -19.87 -13.79 -11.10
C SER A 278 -18.73 -14.08 -10.12
N ASN A 279 -17.67 -13.28 -10.14
CA ASN A 279 -16.43 -13.48 -9.40
C ASN A 279 -15.89 -12.15 -8.85
N SER A 280 -16.78 -11.31 -8.31
CA SER A 280 -16.45 -9.96 -7.80
C SER A 280 -15.36 -9.95 -6.73
N GLN A 281 -15.18 -11.04 -5.98
CA GLN A 281 -14.09 -11.20 -5.01
C GLN A 281 -12.71 -11.04 -5.64
N ARG A 282 -12.55 -11.34 -6.94
CA ARG A 282 -11.26 -11.22 -7.64
C ARG A 282 -10.78 -9.78 -7.77
N ALA A 283 -11.65 -8.80 -7.49
CA ALA A 283 -11.27 -7.39 -7.36
C ALA A 283 -10.30 -7.15 -6.19
N MET A 284 -10.21 -8.08 -5.23
CA MET A 284 -9.35 -7.93 -4.06
C MET A 284 -7.86 -8.04 -4.38
N ALA A 285 -7.48 -8.65 -5.51
CA ALA A 285 -6.10 -8.88 -5.92
C ALA A 285 -5.84 -8.45 -7.37
N ASN A 286 -4.64 -7.91 -7.60
CA ASN A 286 -4.08 -7.79 -8.94
C ASN A 286 -3.30 -9.07 -9.28
N ASN A 287 -3.41 -9.57 -10.51
CA ASN A 287 -2.77 -10.83 -10.90
C ASN A 287 -1.49 -10.54 -11.70
N SER A 288 -0.42 -11.28 -11.44
CA SER A 288 0.84 -11.14 -12.20
C SER A 288 1.50 -12.48 -12.46
N VAL A 289 1.99 -12.64 -13.68
CA VAL A 289 2.72 -13.85 -14.09
C VAL A 289 4.18 -13.74 -13.69
N VAL A 290 4.73 -14.82 -13.11
CA VAL A 290 6.13 -14.90 -12.69
C VAL A 290 6.99 -15.47 -13.82
N LEU A 291 7.96 -14.71 -14.30
CA LEU A 291 8.83 -15.06 -15.43
C LEU A 291 10.29 -15.23 -14.98
N GLU A 292 10.88 -16.39 -15.23
CA GLU A 292 12.32 -16.60 -15.00
C GLU A 292 13.14 -15.91 -16.09
N ARG A 293 13.97 -14.95 -15.70
CA ARG A 293 14.72 -14.10 -16.64
C ARG A 293 15.61 -14.88 -17.62
N GLU A 294 16.19 -15.97 -17.14
CA GLU A 294 17.18 -16.77 -17.88
C GLU A 294 16.56 -17.89 -18.71
N ARG A 295 15.31 -18.27 -18.42
CA ARG A 295 14.62 -19.38 -19.10
C ARG A 295 13.56 -18.93 -20.09
N LEU A 296 13.06 -17.70 -19.96
CA LEU A 296 12.04 -17.16 -20.85
C LEU A 296 12.61 -16.91 -22.26
N SER A 297 11.94 -17.43 -23.28
CA SER A 297 12.21 -17.12 -24.68
C SER A 297 11.49 -15.84 -25.14
N HIS A 298 12.00 -15.22 -26.21
CA HIS A 298 11.34 -14.05 -26.82
C HIS A 298 9.93 -14.40 -27.32
N GLY A 299 9.73 -15.60 -27.86
CA GLY A 299 8.43 -16.07 -28.35
C GLY A 299 7.38 -16.11 -27.23
N GLU A 300 7.72 -16.76 -26.11
CA GLU A 300 6.83 -16.82 -24.94
C GLU A 300 6.49 -15.44 -24.39
N PHE A 301 7.45 -14.51 -24.37
CA PHE A 301 7.18 -13.13 -23.96
C PHE A 301 6.26 -12.40 -24.96
N ALA A 302 6.47 -12.57 -26.26
CA ALA A 302 5.66 -11.93 -27.30
C ALA A 302 4.20 -12.42 -27.26
N ASP A 303 3.99 -13.71 -27.00
CA ASP A 303 2.65 -14.28 -26.83
C ASP A 303 1.95 -13.68 -25.60
N LEU A 304 2.65 -13.64 -24.45
CA LEU A 304 2.14 -13.00 -23.24
C LEU A 304 1.85 -11.49 -23.47
N TRP A 305 2.74 -10.78 -24.16
CA TRP A 305 2.56 -9.35 -24.46
C TRP A 305 1.29 -9.10 -25.29
N THR A 306 1.01 -9.98 -26.25
CA THR A 306 -0.23 -9.94 -27.04
C THR A 306 -1.46 -10.11 -26.16
N GLN A 307 -1.42 -11.02 -25.18
CA GLN A 307 -2.51 -11.22 -24.22
C GLN A 307 -2.70 -10.01 -23.30
N ILE A 308 -1.61 -9.44 -22.77
CA ILE A 308 -1.66 -8.24 -21.93
C ILE A 308 -2.30 -7.08 -22.69
N ARG A 309 -1.91 -6.86 -23.95
CA ARG A 309 -2.53 -5.84 -24.81
C ARG A 309 -4.01 -6.12 -25.05
N ALA A 310 -4.38 -7.37 -25.29
CA ALA A 310 -5.77 -7.77 -25.54
C ALA A 310 -6.67 -7.66 -24.29
N SER A 311 -6.11 -7.75 -23.08
CA SER A 311 -6.86 -7.67 -21.83
C SER A 311 -7.62 -6.34 -21.66
N GLY A 312 -7.04 -5.24 -22.15
CA GLY A 312 -7.54 -3.88 -21.97
C GLY A 312 -7.54 -3.37 -20.51
N SER A 313 -7.10 -4.16 -19.53
CA SER A 313 -7.25 -3.87 -18.10
C SER A 313 -5.92 -3.65 -17.36
N GLY A 314 -4.82 -3.91 -18.05
CA GLY A 314 -3.47 -3.92 -17.48
C GLY A 314 -3.16 -5.13 -16.60
N GLU A 315 -3.92 -6.20 -16.79
CA GLU A 315 -3.69 -7.51 -16.18
C GLU A 315 -3.57 -8.61 -17.25
N PRO A 316 -2.73 -9.64 -17.03
CA PRO A 316 -1.84 -9.78 -15.88
C PRO A 316 -0.67 -8.77 -15.93
N GLY A 317 -0.19 -8.37 -14.75
CA GLY A 317 1.11 -7.74 -14.64
C GLY A 317 2.24 -8.74 -14.92
N VAL A 318 3.46 -8.24 -15.13
CA VAL A 318 4.66 -9.08 -15.33
C VAL A 318 5.58 -8.94 -14.14
N TYR A 319 6.08 -10.07 -13.62
CA TYR A 319 7.12 -10.11 -12.59
C TYR A 319 8.27 -11.02 -13.02
N PHE A 320 9.40 -10.43 -13.40
CA PHE A 320 10.64 -11.12 -13.67
C PHE A 320 11.43 -11.41 -12.39
N THR A 321 11.99 -12.62 -12.32
CA THR A 321 12.76 -13.08 -11.19
C THR A 321 13.97 -13.93 -11.60
N HIS A 322 15.00 -13.97 -10.75
CA HIS A 322 16.07 -14.98 -10.78
C HIS A 322 15.78 -16.20 -9.89
N ASP A 323 14.73 -16.14 -9.08
CA ASP A 323 14.30 -17.22 -8.18
C ASP A 323 12.77 -17.30 -8.14
N ARG A 324 12.19 -18.44 -8.51
CA ARG A 324 10.74 -18.62 -8.60
C ARG A 324 10.02 -18.69 -7.27
N ASP A 325 10.73 -18.92 -6.18
CA ASP A 325 10.12 -18.91 -4.85
C ASP A 325 10.01 -17.48 -4.31
N TRP A 326 10.82 -16.56 -4.83
CA TRP A 326 10.68 -15.14 -4.52
C TRP A 326 9.45 -14.55 -5.18
N GLY A 327 8.90 -13.55 -4.50
CA GLY A 327 7.80 -12.76 -5.01
C GLY A 327 7.99 -11.30 -4.66
N THR A 328 6.86 -10.63 -4.53
CA THR A 328 6.86 -9.19 -4.28
C THR A 328 5.63 -8.79 -3.50
N ASN A 329 5.71 -7.60 -2.91
CA ASN A 329 4.58 -6.98 -2.25
C ASN A 329 3.54 -6.49 -3.28
N PRO A 330 2.31 -6.14 -2.88
CA PRO A 330 1.22 -5.73 -3.79
C PRO A 330 1.56 -4.65 -4.82
N CYS A 331 2.54 -3.82 -4.52
CA CYS A 331 2.90 -2.66 -5.33
C CYS A 331 4.15 -2.92 -6.16
N CYS A 332 4.76 -4.09 -6.04
CA CYS A 332 5.88 -4.53 -6.86
C CYS A 332 7.15 -3.67 -6.72
N GLU A 333 7.37 -2.93 -5.62
CA GLU A 333 8.59 -2.14 -5.39
C GLU A 333 9.66 -2.88 -4.58
N ILE A 334 9.29 -3.89 -3.79
CA ILE A 334 10.22 -4.71 -3.00
C ILE A 334 10.18 -6.15 -3.49
N ALA A 335 11.34 -6.70 -3.85
CA ALA A 335 11.47 -8.14 -4.03
C ALA A 335 11.60 -8.81 -2.66
N LEU A 336 10.72 -9.78 -2.40
CA LEU A 336 10.55 -10.42 -1.12
C LEU A 336 10.80 -11.92 -1.23
N GLU A 337 11.59 -12.43 -0.28
CA GLU A 337 11.65 -13.85 0.01
C GLU A 337 10.31 -14.34 0.58
N PRO A 338 10.01 -15.66 0.47
CA PRO A 338 8.89 -16.26 1.20
C PRO A 338 8.89 -15.85 2.68
N PHE A 339 7.74 -15.38 3.16
CA PHE A 339 7.52 -15.01 4.56
C PHE A 339 8.33 -13.78 5.01
N GLN A 340 8.44 -12.77 4.15
CA GLN A 340 9.19 -11.53 4.42
C GLN A 340 8.30 -10.27 4.35
N PHE A 341 8.73 -9.20 5.03
CA PHE A 341 8.07 -7.89 5.04
C PHE A 341 8.82 -6.81 4.26
N CYS A 342 8.08 -5.83 3.73
CA CYS A 342 8.67 -4.58 3.26
C CYS A 342 8.79 -3.55 4.39
N ASN A 343 9.79 -2.68 4.32
CA ASN A 343 10.03 -1.62 5.30
C ASN A 343 10.47 -0.35 4.57
N LEU A 344 9.63 0.68 4.56
CA LEU A 344 9.77 1.83 3.67
C LEU A 344 10.00 3.13 4.44
N THR A 345 10.73 4.04 3.79
CA THR A 345 10.82 5.47 4.13
C THR A 345 10.80 6.26 2.83
N GLU A 346 10.40 7.53 2.87
CA GLU A 346 10.25 8.35 1.67
C GLU A 346 11.10 9.63 1.74
N ILE A 347 11.81 9.96 0.66
CA ILE A 347 12.44 11.25 0.46
C ILE A 347 11.50 12.13 -0.38
N ASN A 348 11.29 13.38 0.05
CA ASN A 348 10.64 14.39 -0.78
C ASN A 348 11.62 14.90 -1.84
N ALA A 349 11.56 14.34 -3.05
CA ALA A 349 12.50 14.70 -4.12
C ALA A 349 12.30 16.15 -4.59
N SER A 350 11.06 16.68 -4.57
CA SER A 350 10.71 18.00 -5.10
C SER A 350 11.42 19.18 -4.41
N ILE A 351 11.89 18.98 -3.18
CA ILE A 351 12.56 20.02 -2.40
C ILE A 351 14.09 19.96 -2.48
N VAL A 352 14.66 18.90 -3.07
CA VAL A 352 16.11 18.76 -3.22
C VAL A 352 16.65 19.88 -4.10
N ARG A 353 17.72 20.55 -3.66
CA ARG A 353 18.40 21.61 -4.43
C ARG A 353 19.82 21.21 -4.77
N THR A 354 20.56 20.68 -3.81
CA THR A 354 21.97 20.31 -3.94
C THR A 354 22.20 18.79 -3.84
N GLN A 355 23.40 18.33 -4.20
CA GLN A 355 23.78 16.93 -3.94
C GLN A 355 23.85 16.65 -2.43
N ALA A 356 24.33 17.61 -1.64
CA ALA A 356 24.43 17.46 -0.19
C ALA A 356 23.05 17.27 0.45
N ASP A 357 22.02 17.96 -0.05
CA ASP A 357 20.64 17.76 0.41
C ASP A 357 20.21 16.31 0.16
N LEU A 358 20.44 15.79 -1.06
CA LEU A 358 20.03 14.44 -1.41
C LEU A 358 20.75 13.39 -0.54
N ASP A 359 22.05 13.55 -0.34
CA ASP A 359 22.84 12.66 0.52
C ASP A 359 22.34 12.69 1.98
N GLU A 360 22.04 13.88 2.52
CA GLU A 360 21.50 14.07 3.87
C GLU A 360 20.13 13.38 4.04
N LEU A 361 19.23 13.56 3.07
CA LEU A 361 17.90 12.94 3.11
C LEU A 361 17.98 11.43 2.93
N ALA A 362 18.89 10.93 2.08
CA ALA A 362 19.14 9.50 1.92
C ALA A 362 19.71 8.86 3.19
N HIS A 363 20.67 9.52 3.85
CA HIS A 363 21.18 9.12 5.17
C HIS A 363 20.05 9.05 6.20
N THR A 364 19.27 10.12 6.31
CA THR A 364 18.20 10.26 7.31
C THR A 364 17.10 9.21 7.12
N ALA A 365 16.66 9.01 5.88
CA ALA A 365 15.64 8.02 5.56
C ALA A 365 16.13 6.59 5.86
N ALA A 366 17.36 6.25 5.49
CA ALA A 366 17.96 4.95 5.81
C ALA A 366 18.11 4.74 7.33
N PHE A 367 18.53 5.76 8.07
CA PHE A 367 18.62 5.70 9.53
C PHE A 367 17.27 5.36 10.16
N ILE A 368 16.21 6.12 9.83
CA ILE A 368 14.85 5.88 10.33
C ILE A 368 14.35 4.48 9.91
N GLY A 369 14.53 4.11 8.65
CA GLY A 369 14.16 2.78 8.14
C GLY A 369 14.85 1.66 8.90
N THR A 370 16.10 1.85 9.31
CA THR A 370 16.85 0.85 10.10
C THR A 370 16.27 0.68 11.50
N LEU A 371 15.83 1.77 12.15
CA LEU A 371 15.11 1.67 13.44
C LEU A 371 13.80 0.88 13.29
N GLN A 372 13.06 1.11 12.20
CA GLN A 372 11.81 0.38 11.92
C GLN A 372 12.06 -1.13 11.72
N ALA A 373 13.16 -1.51 11.06
CA ALA A 373 13.51 -2.90 10.74
C ALA A 373 13.66 -3.79 11.99
N SER A 374 13.90 -3.21 13.17
CA SER A 374 13.99 -3.94 14.43
C SER A 374 12.65 -4.50 14.95
N SER A 375 11.52 -4.12 14.36
CA SER A 375 10.17 -4.48 14.84
C SER A 375 9.78 -5.90 14.40
N THR A 376 10.34 -6.94 15.03
CA THR A 376 10.26 -8.33 14.54
C THR A 376 9.58 -9.32 15.48
N ASP A 377 8.89 -8.85 16.52
CA ASP A 377 8.08 -9.73 17.38
C ASP A 377 6.70 -10.00 16.73
N PHE A 378 6.62 -11.14 16.04
CA PHE A 378 5.46 -11.58 15.23
C PHE A 378 4.70 -12.71 15.91
N HIS A 379 3.98 -12.39 16.99
CA HIS A 379 3.36 -13.37 17.90
C HIS A 379 2.40 -14.39 17.27
N PHE A 380 1.69 -14.04 16.19
CA PHE A 380 0.74 -14.94 15.52
C PHE A 380 1.37 -15.75 14.37
N LEU A 381 2.45 -15.25 13.78
CA LEU A 381 3.02 -15.83 12.56
C LEU A 381 3.98 -16.98 12.90
N ARG A 382 4.13 -17.94 11.99
CA ARG A 382 5.14 -18.99 12.14
C ARG A 382 6.55 -18.40 12.24
N PRO A 383 7.48 -19.04 12.99
CA PRO A 383 8.83 -18.51 13.25
C PRO A 383 9.64 -18.11 12.02
N GLN A 384 9.39 -18.75 10.87
CA GLN A 384 10.07 -18.43 9.60
C GLN A 384 9.86 -16.98 9.16
N TRP A 385 8.70 -16.37 9.45
CA TRP A 385 8.44 -14.97 9.14
C TRP A 385 9.45 -14.04 9.82
N ARG A 386 9.71 -14.30 11.10
CA ARG A 386 10.68 -13.58 11.90
C ARG A 386 12.10 -13.83 11.40
N ALA A 387 12.46 -15.10 11.21
CA ALA A 387 13.81 -15.49 10.80
C ALA A 387 14.22 -14.87 9.46
N VAL A 388 13.37 -14.95 8.43
CA VAL A 388 13.64 -14.38 7.10
C VAL A 388 13.69 -12.86 7.14
N THR A 389 12.82 -12.23 7.92
CA THR A 389 12.77 -10.76 8.05
C THR A 389 13.99 -10.22 8.81
N GLU A 390 14.43 -10.88 9.87
CA GLU A 390 15.64 -10.52 10.63
C GLU A 390 16.92 -10.76 9.83
N ALA A 391 16.97 -11.83 9.04
CA ALA A 391 18.13 -12.15 8.20
C ALA A 391 18.38 -11.07 7.14
N ALA A 392 17.32 -10.59 6.47
CA ALA A 392 17.44 -9.57 5.43
C ALA A 392 17.38 -8.14 5.96
N ALA A 393 16.76 -7.91 7.13
CA ALA A 393 16.59 -6.61 7.79
C ALA A 393 16.26 -5.46 6.81
N LEU A 394 15.34 -5.73 5.87
CA LEU A 394 15.15 -4.89 4.68
C LEU A 394 14.90 -3.42 5.03
N VAL A 395 15.44 -2.54 4.18
CA VAL A 395 15.16 -1.11 4.17
C VAL A 395 14.85 -0.70 2.73
N GLY A 396 13.80 0.10 2.55
CA GLY A 396 13.37 0.58 1.25
C GLY A 396 13.26 2.11 1.27
N VAL A 397 14.40 2.78 1.13
CA VAL A 397 14.45 4.23 0.93
C VAL A 397 13.92 4.54 -0.45
N SER A 398 12.75 5.16 -0.48
CA SER A 398 12.03 5.57 -1.67
C SER A 398 12.11 7.08 -1.90
N MET A 399 11.74 7.50 -3.11
CA MET A 399 11.65 8.91 -3.49
C MET A 399 10.32 9.17 -4.19
N THR A 400 9.64 10.25 -3.79
CA THR A 400 8.43 10.74 -4.47
C THR A 400 8.63 12.17 -4.94
N GLY A 401 7.95 12.54 -6.03
CA GLY A 401 8.17 13.82 -6.70
C GLY A 401 9.40 13.81 -7.61
N ILE A 402 9.84 12.64 -8.07
CA ILE A 402 11.03 12.51 -8.94
C ILE A 402 10.86 13.34 -10.22
N ALA A 403 9.64 13.36 -10.77
CA ALA A 403 9.30 14.11 -11.97
C ALA A 403 9.23 15.63 -11.77
N SER A 404 9.45 16.14 -10.54
CA SER A 404 9.75 17.56 -10.33
C SER A 404 11.13 17.96 -10.90
N GLY A 405 11.94 16.99 -11.36
CA GLY A 405 13.16 17.21 -12.12
C GLY A 405 14.38 17.64 -11.29
N THR A 406 14.24 17.69 -9.97
CA THR A 406 15.26 18.18 -9.02
C THR A 406 16.37 17.17 -8.74
N VAL A 407 16.03 15.88 -8.70
CA VAL A 407 16.95 14.78 -8.38
C VAL A 407 17.54 14.10 -9.61
N LEU A 408 16.90 14.20 -10.78
CA LEU A 408 17.29 13.47 -11.99
C LEU A 408 18.67 13.87 -12.53
N ASN A 409 19.16 15.07 -12.21
CA ASN A 409 20.49 15.55 -12.60
C ASN A 409 21.52 15.46 -11.45
N LYS A 410 21.21 14.73 -10.38
CA LYS A 410 22.10 14.48 -9.23
C LYS A 410 22.77 13.11 -9.36
N ASP A 411 23.82 12.90 -8.57
CA ASP A 411 24.46 11.59 -8.42
C ASP A 411 23.62 10.72 -7.46
N LEU A 412 22.66 10.02 -8.05
CA LEU A 412 21.80 9.09 -7.32
C LEU A 412 22.60 7.92 -6.73
N ALA A 413 23.68 7.49 -7.38
CA ALA A 413 24.46 6.34 -6.94
C ALA A 413 25.27 6.65 -5.68
N ARG A 414 25.79 7.88 -5.59
CA ARG A 414 26.40 8.39 -4.36
C ARG A 414 25.39 8.48 -3.22
N ALA A 415 24.19 8.99 -3.47
CA ALA A 415 23.14 9.08 -2.46
C ALA A 415 22.70 7.68 -1.99
N ALA A 416 22.55 6.72 -2.90
CA ALA A 416 22.22 5.34 -2.56
C ALA A 416 23.31 4.69 -1.68
N ARG A 417 24.59 4.88 -2.02
CA ARG A 417 25.71 4.43 -1.16
C ARG A 417 25.71 5.11 0.21
N THR A 418 25.29 6.37 0.28
CA THR A 418 25.15 7.11 1.55
C THR A 418 24.05 6.49 2.41
N ALA A 419 22.91 6.13 1.82
CA ALA A 419 21.85 5.39 2.51
C ALA A 419 22.35 4.01 3.01
N VAL A 420 23.11 3.27 2.20
CA VAL A 420 23.70 1.97 2.60
C VAL A 420 24.63 2.14 3.80
N ALA A 421 25.53 3.13 3.77
CA ALA A 421 26.44 3.38 4.88
C ALA A 421 25.70 3.79 6.17
N ALA A 422 24.65 4.61 6.05
CA ALA A 422 23.81 4.99 7.17
C ALA A 422 23.08 3.78 7.80
N ASN A 423 22.54 2.90 6.96
CA ASN A 423 21.92 1.65 7.41
C ASN A 423 22.93 0.76 8.14
N GLN A 424 24.11 0.51 7.58
CA GLN A 424 25.13 -0.34 8.20
C GLN A 424 25.55 0.20 9.57
N ARG A 425 25.75 1.52 9.68
CA ARG A 425 26.10 2.17 10.95
C ARG A 425 24.97 2.04 11.97
N ALA A 426 23.74 2.38 11.60
CA ALA A 426 22.60 2.32 12.50
C ALA A 426 22.29 0.88 12.95
N ALA A 427 22.37 -0.08 12.03
CA ALA A 427 22.15 -1.50 12.30
C ALA A 427 23.16 -2.04 13.32
N ALA A 428 24.43 -1.68 13.17
CA ALA A 428 25.47 -2.02 14.14
C ALA A 428 25.22 -1.39 15.53
N GLN A 429 24.72 -0.15 15.58
CA GLN A 429 24.40 0.53 16.83
C GLN A 429 23.22 -0.11 17.58
N ILE A 430 22.22 -0.63 16.87
CA ILE A 430 21.02 -1.25 17.48
C ILE A 430 21.08 -2.78 17.53
N GLY A 431 22.14 -3.40 17.03
CA GLY A 431 22.38 -4.84 17.13
C GLY A 431 21.55 -5.71 16.18
N ILE A 432 21.20 -5.21 14.98
CA ILE A 432 20.51 -6.01 13.94
C ILE A 432 21.41 -6.22 12.71
N GLN A 433 20.99 -7.08 11.78
CA GLN A 433 21.68 -7.25 10.49
C GLN A 433 21.60 -5.97 9.65
N SER A 434 22.64 -5.71 8.86
CA SER A 434 22.55 -4.70 7.80
C SER A 434 21.60 -5.16 6.71
N ALA A 435 20.86 -4.23 6.11
CA ALA A 435 19.82 -4.55 5.15
C ALA A 435 20.40 -5.20 3.89
N ALA A 436 19.76 -6.27 3.41
CA ALA A 436 20.10 -6.93 2.16
C ALA A 436 19.95 -6.00 0.95
N ARG A 437 18.98 -5.08 1.04
CA ARG A 437 18.61 -4.09 0.03
C ARG A 437 18.14 -2.84 0.78
N VAL A 438 18.52 -1.65 0.28
CA VAL A 438 18.32 -0.36 0.96
C VAL A 438 17.45 0.61 0.17
N THR A 439 17.44 0.54 -1.16
CA THR A 439 16.77 1.53 -2.02
C THR A 439 15.63 0.92 -2.83
N THR A 440 14.60 1.72 -3.11
CA THR A 440 13.43 1.33 -3.93
C THR A 440 12.79 2.59 -4.54
N VAL A 441 11.79 2.43 -5.42
CA VAL A 441 10.85 3.52 -5.76
C VAL A 441 9.43 2.94 -5.73
N LYS A 442 8.60 3.44 -4.81
CA LYS A 442 7.21 3.01 -4.63
C LYS A 442 6.25 3.92 -5.41
N PRO A 443 5.04 3.44 -5.78
CA PRO A 443 4.02 4.28 -6.38
C PRO A 443 3.32 5.08 -5.26
N ALA A 444 3.88 6.23 -4.91
CA ALA A 444 3.58 6.98 -3.70
C ALA A 444 2.26 7.78 -3.72
N GLY A 445 1.12 7.14 -4.03
CA GLY A 445 -0.17 7.82 -4.25
C GLY A 445 -0.64 8.74 -3.11
N THR A 446 -0.83 8.22 -1.88
CA THR A 446 -1.24 9.05 -0.74
C THR A 446 -0.08 9.87 -0.17
N THR A 447 1.14 9.31 -0.19
CA THR A 447 2.32 10.00 0.32
C THR A 447 2.65 11.25 -0.49
N SER A 448 2.43 11.26 -1.80
CA SER A 448 2.63 12.43 -2.64
C SER A 448 1.63 13.55 -2.36
N LEU A 449 0.41 13.23 -1.91
CA LEU A 449 -0.56 14.23 -1.43
C LEU A 449 -0.09 14.88 -0.13
N VAL A 450 0.46 14.09 0.80
CA VAL A 450 1.07 14.62 2.04
C VAL A 450 2.26 15.53 1.72
N LEU A 451 3.03 15.25 0.68
CA LEU A 451 4.21 16.04 0.32
C LEU A 451 3.93 17.14 -0.72
N GLY A 452 2.73 17.17 -1.32
CA GLY A 452 2.40 18.10 -2.40
C GLY A 452 3.24 17.89 -3.66
N THR A 453 3.48 16.64 -4.07
CA THR A 453 4.36 16.28 -5.19
C THR A 453 3.68 15.40 -6.25
N SER A 454 4.37 15.15 -7.37
CA SER A 454 4.04 13.98 -8.21
C SER A 454 4.28 12.66 -7.45
N SER A 455 3.65 11.57 -7.91
CA SER A 455 3.67 10.27 -7.24
C SER A 455 4.85 9.40 -7.68
N GLY A 456 5.78 9.11 -6.78
CA GLY A 456 6.93 8.25 -7.05
C GLY A 456 7.73 8.74 -8.26
N VAL A 457 7.82 7.88 -9.29
CA VAL A 457 8.48 8.16 -10.58
C VAL A 457 7.57 8.88 -11.60
N HIS A 458 6.26 8.92 -11.39
CA HIS A 458 5.32 9.43 -12.38
C HIS A 458 5.40 10.95 -12.56
N ALA A 459 5.12 11.39 -13.78
CA ALA A 459 5.00 12.79 -14.14
C ALA A 459 3.88 13.52 -13.39
N TRP A 460 3.99 14.84 -13.35
CA TRP A 460 2.87 15.71 -12.99
C TRP A 460 1.78 15.63 -14.06
N HIS A 461 0.52 15.83 -13.67
CA HIS A 461 -0.60 15.66 -14.60
C HIS A 461 -0.51 16.64 -15.78
N SER A 462 -0.43 17.94 -15.48
CA SER A 462 -0.30 19.03 -16.46
C SER A 462 0.30 20.26 -15.75
N PRO A 463 0.58 21.39 -16.47
CA PRO A 463 1.09 22.60 -15.82
C PRO A 463 0.14 23.15 -14.75
N TYR A 464 -1.17 23.10 -15.03
CA TYR A 464 -2.25 23.51 -14.13
C TYR A 464 -3.38 22.49 -14.21
N TYR A 465 -3.84 22.01 -13.05
CA TYR A 465 -4.94 21.05 -12.98
C TYR A 465 -5.68 21.16 -11.65
N LEU A 466 -6.89 20.63 -11.60
CA LEU A 466 -7.65 20.44 -10.38
C LEU A 466 -7.42 19.03 -9.85
N ARG A 467 -7.08 18.94 -8.57
CA ARG A 467 -6.97 17.68 -7.84
C ARG A 467 -8.21 17.54 -6.96
N ARG A 468 -9.07 16.56 -7.25
CA ARG A 468 -10.29 16.32 -6.47
C ARG A 468 -10.07 15.30 -5.36
N VAL A 469 -10.66 15.57 -4.20
CA VAL A 469 -10.75 14.64 -3.06
C VAL A 469 -12.20 14.55 -2.64
N ARG A 470 -12.66 13.33 -2.33
CA ARG A 470 -14.01 13.08 -1.82
C ARG A 470 -14.01 12.94 -0.30
N VAL A 471 -15.05 13.47 0.33
CA VAL A 471 -15.29 13.45 1.78
C VAL A 471 -16.73 13.02 2.01
N ASN A 472 -16.98 12.13 2.97
CA ASN A 472 -18.34 11.74 3.31
C ASN A 472 -19.02 12.85 4.13
N LYS A 473 -20.27 13.16 3.79
CA LYS A 473 -21.06 14.21 4.45
C LYS A 473 -21.38 13.91 5.93
N SER A 474 -21.19 12.67 6.37
CA SER A 474 -21.36 12.27 7.77
C SER A 474 -20.12 12.52 8.64
N GLU A 475 -18.97 12.84 8.05
CA GLU A 475 -17.73 13.06 8.82
C GLU A 475 -17.68 14.47 9.43
N ALA A 476 -17.07 14.59 10.62
CA ALA A 476 -16.85 15.88 11.29
C ALA A 476 -16.14 16.92 10.42
N ILE A 477 -15.20 16.46 9.57
CA ILE A 477 -14.45 17.30 8.64
C ILE A 477 -15.36 18.00 7.63
N TYR A 478 -16.44 17.35 7.16
CA TYR A 478 -17.39 17.96 6.23
C TYR A 478 -18.11 19.13 6.90
N TYR A 479 -18.64 18.94 8.11
CA TYR A 479 -19.34 20.00 8.85
C TYR A 479 -18.42 21.17 9.17
N TYR A 480 -17.17 20.91 9.52
CA TYR A 480 -16.16 21.94 9.72
C TYR A 480 -15.91 22.76 8.45
N LEU A 481 -15.71 22.08 7.30
CA LEU A 481 -15.51 22.74 6.01
C LEU A 481 -16.75 23.51 5.56
N GLN A 482 -17.95 22.98 5.78
CA GLN A 482 -19.20 23.66 5.46
C GLN A 482 -19.38 24.94 6.28
N ALA A 483 -18.97 24.95 7.55
CA ALA A 483 -19.05 26.12 8.41
C ALA A 483 -17.98 27.18 8.10
N THR A 484 -16.76 26.76 7.76
CA THR A 484 -15.60 27.66 7.64
C THR A 484 -15.30 28.07 6.19
N ASN A 485 -15.55 27.20 5.22
CA ASN A 485 -15.28 27.42 3.81
C ASN A 485 -16.25 26.65 2.88
N PRO A 486 -17.55 26.96 2.90
CA PRO A 486 -18.55 26.21 2.11
C PRO A 486 -18.31 26.27 0.60
N GLY A 487 -17.65 27.33 0.11
CA GLY A 487 -17.31 27.47 -1.32
C GLY A 487 -16.27 26.47 -1.83
N LEU A 488 -15.61 25.74 -0.93
CA LEU A 488 -14.66 24.67 -1.27
C LEU A 488 -15.34 23.32 -1.52
N LEU A 489 -16.63 23.20 -1.17
CA LEU A 489 -17.40 21.96 -1.26
C LEU A 489 -18.34 21.96 -2.46
N GLU A 490 -18.31 20.87 -3.21
CA GLU A 490 -19.21 20.51 -4.30
C GLU A 490 -19.90 19.18 -3.96
N ASP A 491 -21.12 18.94 -4.44
CA ASP A 491 -21.77 17.63 -4.28
C ASP A 491 -21.19 16.63 -5.28
N ASP A 492 -20.95 15.39 -4.83
CA ASP A 492 -20.57 14.32 -5.76
C ASP A 492 -21.72 14.01 -6.72
N GLN A 493 -21.45 13.88 -8.01
CA GLN A 493 -22.50 13.67 -9.00
C GLN A 493 -23.11 12.26 -8.97
N MET A 494 -22.35 11.26 -8.50
CA MET A 494 -22.80 9.87 -8.41
C MET A 494 -23.48 9.59 -7.06
N ALA A 495 -23.09 10.31 -6.02
CA ALA A 495 -23.59 10.12 -4.66
C ALA A 495 -23.84 11.45 -3.91
N PRO A 496 -24.66 12.37 -4.45
CA PRO A 496 -24.80 13.74 -3.95
C PRO A 496 -25.29 13.80 -2.51
N GLU A 497 -26.13 12.86 -2.09
CA GLU A 497 -26.70 12.83 -0.73
C GLU A 497 -25.69 12.43 0.35
N THR A 498 -24.60 11.75 -0.02
CA THR A 498 -23.69 11.13 0.96
C THR A 498 -22.25 11.62 0.85
N THR A 499 -21.87 12.19 -0.29
CA THR A 499 -20.47 12.51 -0.60
C THR A 499 -20.36 13.93 -1.13
N ALA A 500 -19.34 14.63 -0.65
CA ALA A 500 -18.90 15.92 -1.16
C ALA A 500 -17.52 15.80 -1.81
N VAL A 501 -17.24 16.69 -2.75
CA VAL A 501 -16.02 16.80 -3.53
C VAL A 501 -15.34 18.12 -3.19
N ILE A 502 -14.02 18.08 -3.03
CA ILE A 502 -13.17 19.24 -2.85
C ILE A 502 -12.19 19.31 -4.00
N ALA A 503 -12.17 20.42 -4.74
CA ALA A 503 -11.24 20.65 -5.84
C ALA A 503 -10.08 21.56 -5.41
N PHE A 504 -8.86 21.02 -5.43
CA PHE A 504 -7.64 21.77 -5.13
C PHE A 504 -6.93 22.18 -6.43
N PRO A 505 -6.83 23.48 -6.75
CA PRO A 505 -6.02 23.92 -7.89
C PRO A 505 -4.54 23.62 -7.65
N GLN A 506 -3.89 22.90 -8.54
CA GLN A 506 -2.48 22.51 -8.46
C GLN A 506 -1.69 23.17 -9.60
N LYS A 507 -0.41 23.46 -9.34
CA LYS A 507 0.54 23.97 -10.31
C LYS A 507 1.80 23.11 -10.28
N ALA A 508 2.16 22.53 -11.42
CA ALA A 508 3.41 21.78 -11.53
C ALA A 508 4.63 22.73 -11.44
N PRO A 509 5.78 22.28 -10.89
CA PRO A 509 7.03 23.01 -10.97
C PRO A 509 7.41 23.33 -12.42
N SER A 510 8.08 24.47 -12.65
CA SER A 510 8.39 24.94 -14.01
C SER A 510 9.28 24.00 -14.83
N ASN A 511 10.10 23.19 -14.16
CA ASN A 511 11.01 22.20 -14.76
C ASN A 511 10.47 20.76 -14.63
N ALA A 512 9.20 20.59 -14.29
CA ALA A 512 8.60 19.28 -14.10
C ALA A 512 8.39 18.54 -15.43
N LEU A 513 8.49 17.22 -15.36
CA LEU A 513 8.02 16.33 -16.42
C LEU A 513 6.50 16.18 -16.28
N LEU A 514 5.79 16.19 -17.41
CA LEU A 514 4.33 16.20 -17.49
C LEU A 514 3.83 14.91 -18.15
N ARG A 515 2.57 14.53 -17.90
CA ARG A 515 1.94 13.30 -18.41
C ARG A 515 1.88 13.24 -19.95
N SER A 516 2.10 14.37 -20.63
CA SER A 516 2.26 14.42 -22.08
C SER A 516 3.52 13.71 -22.61
N GLU A 517 4.44 13.29 -21.73
CA GLU A 517 5.60 12.45 -22.09
C GLU A 517 5.21 11.15 -22.79
N SER A 518 6.14 10.55 -23.53
CA SER A 518 5.93 9.23 -24.12
C SER A 518 6.05 8.12 -23.07
N ALA A 519 5.45 6.97 -23.34
CA ALA A 519 5.63 5.80 -22.48
C ALA A 519 7.11 5.40 -22.37
N LEU A 520 7.89 5.58 -23.45
CA LEU A 520 9.32 5.30 -23.47
C LEU A 520 10.14 6.26 -22.61
N ASP A 521 9.77 7.54 -22.51
CA ASP A 521 10.47 8.50 -21.64
C ASP A 521 10.35 8.10 -20.16
N LEU A 522 9.16 7.67 -19.74
CA LEU A 522 8.93 7.09 -18.42
C LEU A 522 9.79 5.84 -18.20
N LEU A 523 9.85 4.93 -19.18
CA LEU A 523 10.63 3.69 -19.09
C LEU A 523 12.15 3.95 -19.05
N HIS A 524 12.66 4.90 -19.83
CA HIS A 524 14.06 5.33 -19.72
C HIS A 524 14.37 5.95 -18.35
N ARG A 525 13.42 6.70 -17.78
CA ARG A 525 13.54 7.21 -16.39
C ARG A 525 13.57 6.06 -15.38
N VAL A 526 12.74 5.02 -15.56
CA VAL A 526 12.75 3.80 -14.75
C VAL A 526 14.11 3.10 -14.82
N GLN A 527 14.66 2.90 -16.02
CA GLN A 527 15.98 2.30 -16.21
C GLN A 527 17.10 3.11 -15.56
N LYS A 528 17.07 4.45 -15.69
CA LYS A 528 18.03 5.33 -15.02
C LYS A 528 17.99 5.16 -13.51
N LEU A 529 16.80 5.15 -12.91
CA LEU A 529 16.62 4.93 -11.47
C LEU A 529 17.06 3.52 -11.06
N HIS A 530 16.79 2.50 -11.87
CA HIS A 530 17.29 1.16 -11.61
C HIS A 530 18.82 1.14 -11.55
N GLN A 531 19.48 1.69 -12.56
CA GLN A 531 20.94 1.67 -12.68
C GLN A 531 21.65 2.50 -11.59
N HIS A 532 21.09 3.66 -11.25
CA HIS A 532 21.77 4.63 -10.40
C HIS A 532 21.20 4.75 -8.98
N TRP A 533 20.02 4.21 -8.68
CA TRP A 533 19.44 4.25 -7.34
C TRP A 533 19.23 2.84 -6.77
N ILE A 534 18.65 1.92 -7.55
CA ILE A 534 18.34 0.56 -7.10
C ILE A 534 19.60 -0.31 -6.98
N LEU A 535 20.36 -0.47 -8.08
CA LEU A 535 21.55 -1.33 -8.08
C LEU A 535 22.58 -0.97 -7.01
N PRO A 536 22.93 0.32 -6.80
CA PRO A 536 23.92 0.68 -5.77
C PRO A 536 23.43 0.45 -4.33
N GLY A 537 22.13 0.27 -4.12
CA GLY A 537 21.54 -0.05 -2.81
C GLY A 537 21.24 -1.54 -2.61
N HIS A 538 21.62 -2.40 -3.55
CA HIS A 538 21.50 -3.85 -3.44
C HIS A 538 22.80 -4.46 -2.90
N ALA A 539 22.75 -5.08 -1.72
CA ALA A 539 23.90 -5.77 -1.13
C ALA A 539 23.92 -7.25 -1.49
N TRP A 540 22.79 -7.95 -1.30
CA TRP A 540 22.64 -9.36 -1.65
C TRP A 540 21.17 -9.76 -1.85
N GLY A 541 20.96 -10.97 -2.37
CA GLY A 541 19.66 -11.58 -2.66
C GLY A 541 19.50 -11.94 -4.13
N ALA A 542 18.54 -12.79 -4.46
CA ALA A 542 18.32 -13.22 -5.84
C ALA A 542 17.83 -12.07 -6.74
N ASN A 543 17.05 -11.14 -6.18
CA ASN A 543 16.47 -10.03 -6.91
C ASN A 543 16.83 -8.69 -6.26
N THR A 544 16.93 -7.65 -7.08
CA THR A 544 17.00 -6.26 -6.61
C THR A 544 15.63 -5.80 -6.09
N ASN A 545 15.54 -4.65 -5.42
CA ASN A 545 14.25 -3.96 -5.32
C ASN A 545 13.86 -3.39 -6.70
N ASN A 546 12.72 -2.72 -6.81
CA ASN A 546 12.20 -2.29 -8.09
C ASN A 546 11.79 -0.81 -8.10
N VAL A 547 11.61 -0.27 -9.30
CA VAL A 547 10.93 1.00 -9.54
C VAL A 547 9.49 0.68 -9.94
N SER A 548 8.60 0.62 -8.96
CA SER A 548 7.20 0.32 -9.20
C SER A 548 6.55 1.41 -10.04
N THR A 549 6.01 0.99 -11.18
CA THR A 549 5.53 1.91 -12.20
C THR A 549 4.35 1.31 -12.95
N THR A 550 3.32 2.13 -13.09
CA THR A 550 2.20 1.90 -14.01
C THR A 550 2.45 2.65 -15.34
N VAL A 551 2.52 1.94 -16.46
CA VAL A 551 2.86 2.47 -17.76
C VAL A 551 1.61 2.54 -18.63
N SER A 552 1.09 3.75 -18.81
CA SER A 552 -0.02 4.00 -19.74
C SER A 552 0.51 4.12 -21.17
N VAL A 553 0.00 3.30 -22.10
CA VAL A 553 0.56 3.16 -23.46
C VAL A 553 -0.46 3.58 -24.52
N LYS A 554 -0.10 4.55 -25.37
CA LYS A 554 -0.95 4.98 -26.48
C LYS A 554 -0.98 3.91 -27.59
N PRO A 555 -2.04 3.86 -28.43
CA PRO A 555 -2.19 2.82 -29.45
C PRO A 555 -0.96 2.60 -30.35
N HIS A 556 -0.23 3.68 -30.70
CA HIS A 556 0.95 3.63 -31.56
C HIS A 556 2.26 3.30 -30.83
N GLU A 557 2.28 3.26 -29.49
CA GLU A 557 3.49 3.03 -28.67
C GLU A 557 3.67 1.56 -28.27
N TRP A 558 2.64 0.71 -28.41
CA TRP A 558 2.62 -0.67 -27.90
C TRP A 558 3.76 -1.57 -28.39
N GLU A 559 4.13 -1.46 -29.66
CA GLU A 559 5.24 -2.25 -30.22
C GLU A 559 6.58 -1.83 -29.61
N ALA A 560 6.85 -0.52 -29.58
CA ALA A 560 8.10 0.00 -29.05
C ALA A 560 8.25 -0.26 -27.54
N VAL A 561 7.16 -0.14 -26.78
CA VAL A 561 7.14 -0.48 -25.34
C VAL A 561 7.39 -1.98 -25.13
N GLY A 562 6.77 -2.86 -25.93
CA GLY A 562 7.00 -4.30 -25.84
C GLY A 562 8.46 -4.69 -26.10
N ASN A 563 9.06 -4.13 -27.16
CA ASN A 563 10.47 -4.33 -27.48
C ASN A 563 11.37 -3.82 -26.34
N TRP A 564 11.10 -2.62 -25.83
CA TRP A 564 11.84 -2.07 -24.70
C TRP A 564 11.77 -2.97 -23.47
N MET A 565 10.57 -3.45 -23.12
CA MET A 565 10.36 -4.31 -21.95
C MET A 565 11.14 -5.62 -22.06
N TRP A 566 11.21 -6.21 -23.25
CA TRP A 566 12.01 -7.40 -23.49
C TRP A 566 13.52 -7.13 -23.38
N GLU A 567 14.00 -6.14 -24.12
CA GLU A 567 15.43 -5.79 -24.21
C GLU A 567 15.99 -5.34 -22.85
N ASN A 568 15.19 -4.59 -22.09
CA ASN A 568 15.58 -4.01 -20.81
C ASN A 568 15.04 -4.79 -19.62
N ARG A 569 14.64 -6.06 -19.79
CA ARG A 569 14.14 -6.89 -18.69
C ARG A 569 15.08 -6.90 -17.49
N GLY A 570 16.40 -6.87 -17.69
CA GLY A 570 17.38 -6.77 -16.60
C GLY A 570 17.33 -5.48 -15.76
N ALA A 571 16.56 -4.46 -16.16
CA ALA A 571 16.47 -3.16 -15.50
C ALA A 571 15.19 -2.95 -14.68
N TYR A 572 14.34 -3.96 -14.51
CA TYR A 572 13.14 -3.91 -13.67
C TYR A 572 12.71 -5.32 -13.26
N ASN A 573 12.05 -5.47 -12.11
CA ASN A 573 11.43 -6.74 -11.73
C ASN A 573 10.00 -6.84 -12.22
N GLY A 574 9.16 -5.84 -11.96
CA GLY A 574 7.81 -5.85 -12.50
C GLY A 574 7.30 -4.49 -12.91
N LEU A 575 6.43 -4.51 -13.91
CA LEU A 575 5.75 -3.33 -14.45
C LEU A 575 4.29 -3.71 -14.67
N CYS A 576 3.41 -2.73 -14.47
CA CYS A 576 2.01 -2.81 -14.88
C CYS A 576 1.84 -1.95 -16.12
N VAL A 577 1.28 -2.50 -17.19
CA VAL A 577 1.09 -1.79 -18.46
C VAL A 577 -0.40 -1.78 -18.78
N LEU A 578 -0.95 -0.61 -19.08
CA LEU A 578 -2.36 -0.47 -19.45
C LEU A 578 -2.51 0.42 -20.69
N PRO A 579 -3.61 0.27 -21.45
CA PRO A 579 -3.95 1.24 -22.47
C PRO A 579 -4.10 2.64 -21.87
N PHE A 580 -3.60 3.65 -22.58
CA PHE A 580 -3.93 5.03 -22.28
C PHE A 580 -5.40 5.27 -22.64
N ASP A 581 -6.21 5.74 -21.68
CA ASP A 581 -7.60 6.12 -21.90
C ASP A 581 -7.85 7.59 -21.49
N ASP A 582 -8.57 8.31 -22.34
CA ASP A 582 -9.05 9.67 -22.09
C ASP A 582 -10.43 9.56 -21.44
N HIS A 583 -10.46 9.26 -20.14
CA HIS A 583 -11.73 9.19 -19.44
C HIS A 583 -12.41 10.56 -19.38
N THR A 584 -13.63 10.65 -19.90
CA THR A 584 -14.51 11.83 -19.77
C THR A 584 -15.39 11.71 -18.52
N TYR A 585 -14.77 11.63 -17.34
CA TYR A 585 -15.52 11.74 -16.08
C TYR A 585 -15.83 13.21 -15.78
N VAL A 586 -17.07 13.50 -15.41
CA VAL A 586 -17.50 14.89 -15.09
C VAL A 586 -16.76 15.45 -13.87
N GLN A 587 -16.45 14.61 -12.88
CA GLN A 587 -15.66 14.97 -11.70
C GLN A 587 -14.39 14.11 -11.60
N ALA A 588 -13.58 14.11 -12.65
CA ALA A 588 -12.32 13.36 -12.67
C ALA A 588 -11.40 13.74 -11.48
N PRO A 589 -10.70 12.76 -10.86
CA PRO A 589 -9.75 13.01 -9.77
C PRO A 589 -8.63 13.99 -10.13
N PHE A 590 -8.32 14.08 -11.42
CA PHE A 590 -7.45 15.06 -12.03
C PHE A 590 -8.18 15.67 -13.23
N GLU A 591 -8.23 16.99 -13.32
CA GLU A 591 -8.80 17.70 -14.47
C GLU A 591 -7.83 18.80 -14.91
N GLU A 592 -7.36 18.76 -16.15
CA GLU A 592 -6.54 19.82 -16.71
C GLU A 592 -7.32 21.15 -16.74
N CYS A 593 -6.65 22.25 -16.37
CA CYS A 593 -7.25 23.58 -16.45
C CYS A 593 -6.26 24.61 -16.98
N ASP A 594 -6.77 25.76 -17.41
CA ASP A 594 -5.94 26.89 -17.82
C ASP A 594 -5.47 27.71 -16.60
N GLN A 595 -4.48 28.57 -16.84
CA GLN A 595 -3.94 29.44 -15.79
C GLN A 595 -5.01 30.38 -15.21
N ALA A 596 -5.94 30.87 -16.05
CA ALA A 596 -7.02 31.74 -15.61
C ALA A 596 -7.97 31.03 -14.63
N THR A 597 -8.30 29.76 -14.88
CA THR A 597 -9.10 28.93 -13.97
C THR A 597 -8.35 28.64 -12.68
N PHE A 598 -7.06 28.31 -12.76
CA PHE A 598 -6.22 28.14 -11.57
C PHE A 598 -6.22 29.40 -10.69
N GLU A 599 -5.97 30.58 -11.27
CA GLU A 599 -5.93 31.86 -10.56
C GLU A 599 -7.29 32.27 -10.00
N ARG A 600 -8.38 31.94 -10.70
CA ARG A 600 -9.76 32.18 -10.25
C ARG A 600 -10.15 31.34 -9.04
N LEU A 601 -9.65 30.10 -8.95
CA LEU A 601 -9.98 29.17 -7.86
C LEU A 601 -9.07 29.33 -6.65
N LEU A 602 -7.86 29.88 -6.83
CA LEU A 602 -6.88 30.05 -5.75
C LEU A 602 -7.43 30.81 -4.52
N PRO A 603 -8.23 31.89 -4.64
CA PRO A 603 -8.83 32.58 -3.50
C PRO A 603 -9.83 31.75 -2.68
N GLN A 604 -10.36 30.66 -3.24
CA GLN A 604 -11.26 29.74 -2.54
C GLN A 604 -10.49 28.82 -1.57
N VAL A 605 -9.18 28.66 -1.75
CA VAL A 605 -8.30 27.88 -0.88
C VAL A 605 -7.83 28.76 0.29
N LYS A 606 -8.68 28.87 1.30
CA LYS A 606 -8.37 29.57 2.55
C LYS A 606 -7.54 28.69 3.48
N SER A 607 -6.71 29.32 4.31
CA SER A 607 -6.08 28.63 5.43
C SER A 607 -7.13 28.02 6.35
N LEU A 608 -6.97 26.75 6.71
CA LEU A 608 -7.86 26.01 7.59
C LEU A 608 -7.05 25.34 8.70
N ASP A 609 -7.53 25.48 9.93
CA ASP A 609 -6.93 24.83 11.09
C ASP A 609 -7.71 23.56 11.45
N PHE A 610 -7.22 22.40 10.99
CA PHE A 610 -7.87 21.12 11.23
C PHE A 610 -7.85 20.68 12.71
N SER A 611 -7.13 21.37 13.60
CA SER A 611 -7.24 21.10 15.04
C SER A 611 -8.58 21.58 15.63
N GLN A 612 -9.34 22.38 14.88
CA GLN A 612 -10.69 22.84 15.26
C GLN A 612 -11.80 21.89 14.84
N VAL A 613 -11.47 20.79 14.15
CA VAL A 613 -12.42 19.72 13.85
C VAL A 613 -12.71 18.96 15.14
N VAL A 614 -13.95 19.07 15.61
CA VAL A 614 -14.41 18.39 16.83
C VAL A 614 -15.13 17.10 16.45
N GLU A 615 -14.70 16.00 17.07
CA GLU A 615 -15.26 14.66 16.89
C GLU A 615 -15.75 14.15 18.27
N ASP A 616 -17.02 13.80 18.37
CA ASP A 616 -17.63 13.30 19.62
C ASP A 616 -17.20 11.88 19.93
N GLU A 617 -17.03 11.07 18.89
CA GLU A 617 -16.57 9.69 18.94
C GLU A 617 -15.54 9.45 17.82
N ASP A 618 -14.78 8.35 17.92
CA ASP A 618 -13.86 7.93 16.86
C ASP A 618 -14.65 7.33 15.69
N ASP A 619 -15.07 8.19 14.77
CA ASP A 619 -15.74 7.82 13.53
C ASP A 619 -14.75 7.56 12.39
N THR A 620 -13.51 7.16 12.72
CA THR A 620 -12.54 6.76 11.70
C THR A 620 -13.07 5.59 10.87
N ALA A 621 -13.66 5.92 9.73
CA ALA A 621 -13.80 5.05 8.60
C ALA A 621 -12.57 5.30 7.72
N PHE A 622 -11.60 4.40 7.72
CA PHE A 622 -10.50 4.52 6.76
C PHE A 622 -11.10 4.22 5.36
N HIS A 623 -11.60 5.28 4.71
CA HIS A 623 -12.33 5.18 3.44
C HIS A 623 -11.56 4.44 2.38
N MET A 624 -12.32 3.78 1.51
CA MET A 624 -11.95 2.79 0.49
C MET A 624 -10.99 3.25 -0.62
N ALA A 625 -10.04 4.17 -0.37
CA ALA A 625 -8.97 4.45 -1.31
C ALA A 625 -8.00 3.26 -1.34
N PRO A 626 -7.75 2.61 -2.49
CA PRO A 626 -6.77 1.55 -2.58
C PRO A 626 -5.38 2.10 -2.24
N ALA A 627 -4.84 1.65 -1.12
CA ALA A 627 -3.51 2.07 -0.69
C ALA A 627 -2.47 1.46 -1.63
N CYS A 628 -1.69 2.33 -2.27
CA CYS A 628 -0.59 1.98 -3.16
C CYS A 628 -1.04 1.33 -4.50
N ALA A 629 -2.30 1.51 -4.89
CA ALA A 629 -2.66 1.59 -6.30
C ALA A 629 -2.02 2.86 -6.85
N GLY A 630 -1.13 2.76 -7.83
CA GLY A 630 -0.59 3.92 -8.56
C GLY A 630 -1.70 4.64 -9.33
N GLN A 631 -1.56 4.76 -10.64
CA GLN A 631 -2.61 5.34 -11.51
C GLN A 631 -3.93 4.54 -11.48
N GLN A 632 -3.99 3.35 -10.87
CA GLN A 632 -5.27 2.64 -10.63
C GLN A 632 -6.23 3.42 -9.72
N CYS A 633 -5.76 4.38 -8.91
CA CYS A 633 -6.62 5.37 -8.23
C CYS A 633 -7.30 6.37 -9.19
N GLU A 634 -6.93 6.40 -10.47
CA GLU A 634 -7.51 7.28 -11.50
C GLU A 634 -8.72 6.65 -12.22
N ILE A 635 -8.93 5.33 -12.07
CA ILE A 635 -9.92 4.56 -12.84
C ILE A 635 -11.10 4.07 -11.97
N ALA A 636 -11.00 4.19 -10.64
CA ALA A 636 -12.10 3.79 -9.76
C ALA A 636 -13.06 4.98 -9.50
N PRO A 637 -14.36 4.85 -9.79
CA PRO A 637 -15.37 5.87 -9.46
C PRO A 637 -15.43 6.19 -7.97
#